data_AF-A0A167KSJ6-F1
#
_entry.id   AF-A0A167KSJ6-F1
#
_cell.length_a   1.000
_cell.length_b   1.000
_cell.length_c   1.000
_cell.angle_alpha   90.00
_cell.angle_beta   90.00
_cell.angle_gamma   90.00
#
_symmetry.space_group_name_H-M   'P 1'
#
loop_
_entity.id
_entity.type
_entity.pdbx_description
1 polymer ?
#
loop_
_entity_poly.entity_id
_entity_poly.type
_entity_poly.pdbx_seq_one_letter_code
_entity_poly.pdbx_strand_id
1 'polypeptide(L)'
;MLSLVSCVAAALAVAGRAESRSYALSKTYDASNFFDEFDFQTTGTHTDQPDDNWSWVTYQTKTDAINKGLAAVKNGQVYLGVDYTNTLPAQVSGPGRPTLRLSSKNSFKHGLVITTFSHLPQPVCGGWPGFWTVGTGQWPTAGEVDLYEGWHLAPNNKVALHVGPSSAIGQCTLDQSSQNAQVLTGNCDNTFEDGVHQWANQGCQSEETQNGIWGSPQGGIQALEWTSDFIKIYTWPIGSAPSNIASAQPDTSSWGTPSVQLEKPNCDTETAFSDQKLLFTLPFCGNPPGNDQFWSALPADGKSGATCKSITGEATCVDYVAKNPQAFKNFYFGIKDIRIFNEVIQNQLSLDGSSPSFTFNYATSQASGDNWIGIWPAGDAKAPQSGSSAWAYASKSSGSVLITPSSSMTAGSYKAYLLAGDRTILGTVSSFTYAGGSSAAFTVKPHYSTGCAGSANNAVDVQSGGGMCLNTNCGVGSLDIAAAGSCPSGQVRLSYWQGQDCAGDWYGYGYASRGTCRGLWSDGWNFQSLWLSCADPKDDCVAKGTCAAAPEPSVGVCRASFALKTRYNSNCGGAVHNDVTVAQGGGTCIDTDCAVGSLEVAGTGSCPDGQLRISYWEKGGCSGKWFGYGYGSRNQCRSLWSGGWGFKSLYVTCGKQSDDCVSRGTCTADQPGNSVC
;
A
#
# COMPACT_ATOMS: atom_id res chain seq x y z
N MET A 1 37.54 8.53 -59.84
CA MET A 1 36.42 7.59 -59.63
C MET A 1 36.85 6.63 -58.52
N LEU A 2 35.99 6.45 -57.50
CA LEU A 2 36.19 5.77 -56.20
C LEU A 2 37.11 6.49 -55.18
N SER A 3 36.83 6.56 -53.88
CA SER A 3 35.63 6.76 -53.06
C SER A 3 36.16 6.97 -51.64
N LEU A 4 36.11 8.20 -51.11
CA LEU A 4 36.37 8.49 -49.69
C LEU A 4 35.14 8.07 -48.87
N VAL A 5 35.06 6.83 -48.39
CA VAL A 5 34.24 6.48 -47.22
C VAL A 5 34.78 5.20 -46.60
N SER A 6 35.46 5.30 -45.45
CA SER A 6 35.58 4.25 -44.41
C SER A 6 36.76 4.59 -43.49
N CYS A 7 36.67 5.69 -42.73
CA CYS A 7 37.63 5.95 -41.65
C CYS A 7 37.12 6.96 -40.61
N VAL A 8 35.83 6.95 -40.25
CA VAL A 8 35.34 7.61 -39.02
C VAL A 8 34.06 6.92 -38.55
N ALA A 9 34.18 5.96 -37.62
CA ALA A 9 33.09 5.52 -36.73
C ALA A 9 33.65 4.56 -35.66
N ALA A 10 34.61 5.03 -34.88
CA ALA A 10 35.11 4.33 -33.69
C ALA A 10 35.19 5.32 -32.52
N ALA A 11 34.06 5.91 -32.17
CA ALA A 11 33.81 6.59 -30.89
C ALA A 11 32.38 7.15 -30.92
N LEU A 12 31.39 6.42 -30.38
CA LEU A 12 30.18 6.95 -29.74
C LEU A 12 29.27 5.80 -29.29
N ALA A 13 28.64 6.03 -28.15
CA ALA A 13 27.71 5.16 -27.43
C ALA A 13 28.32 3.98 -26.63
N VAL A 14 29.07 4.31 -25.56
CA VAL A 14 28.69 3.72 -24.27
C VAL A 14 27.39 4.40 -23.87
N ALA A 15 26.28 4.02 -24.52
CA ALA A 15 24.97 4.30 -23.97
C ALA A 15 24.84 3.33 -22.80
N GLY A 16 24.89 3.86 -21.58
CA GLY A 16 24.41 3.11 -20.42
C GLY A 16 23.06 2.53 -20.82
N ARG A 17 22.89 1.22 -20.68
CA ARG A 17 21.61 0.58 -20.92
C ARG A 17 20.65 1.20 -19.92
N ALA A 18 19.82 2.16 -20.36
CA ALA A 18 18.65 2.56 -19.60
C ALA A 18 17.82 1.28 -19.47
N GLU A 19 17.82 0.66 -18.29
CA GLU A 19 16.99 -0.50 -18.05
C GLU A 19 15.54 -0.05 -18.22
N SER A 20 14.86 -0.56 -19.25
CA SER A 20 13.43 -0.31 -19.48
C SER A 20 12.66 -0.82 -18.27
N ARG A 21 12.14 0.11 -17.46
CA ARG A 21 11.23 -0.18 -16.36
C ARG A 21 9.80 0.04 -16.84
N SER A 22 8.97 -0.98 -16.70
CA SER A 22 7.53 -0.84 -16.91
C SER A 22 6.86 -0.71 -15.56
N TYR A 23 5.81 0.09 -15.50
CA TYR A 23 5.03 0.29 -14.29
C TYR A 23 3.59 -0.16 -14.52
N ALA A 24 2.86 -0.51 -13.46
CA ALA A 24 1.44 -0.83 -13.53
C ALA A 24 0.66 0.01 -12.52
N LEU A 25 -0.43 0.63 -13.00
CA LEU A 25 -1.27 1.50 -12.18
C LEU A 25 -1.82 0.72 -10.98
N SER A 26 -1.50 1.21 -9.79
CA SER A 26 -1.89 0.61 -8.51
C SER A 26 -3.03 1.41 -7.87
N LYS A 27 -2.93 2.74 -7.87
CA LYS A 27 -3.92 3.62 -7.26
C LYS A 27 -4.03 4.94 -8.02
N THR A 28 -5.23 5.50 -8.03
CA THR A 28 -5.48 6.87 -8.50
C THR A 28 -6.17 7.65 -7.39
N TYR A 29 -5.66 8.84 -7.10
CA TYR A 29 -6.35 9.86 -6.32
C TYR A 29 -6.88 10.93 -7.28
N ASP A 30 -8.18 11.15 -7.28
CA ASP A 30 -8.85 12.16 -8.09
C ASP A 30 -10.00 12.80 -7.31
N ALA A 31 -10.80 13.65 -7.96
CA ALA A 31 -11.91 14.34 -7.30
C ALA A 31 -12.94 13.41 -6.62
N SER A 32 -13.01 12.13 -6.99
CA SER A 32 -13.96 11.17 -6.41
C SER A 32 -13.56 10.65 -5.04
N ASN A 33 -12.26 10.61 -4.72
CA ASN A 33 -11.74 9.97 -3.50
C ASN A 33 -10.71 10.81 -2.74
N PHE A 34 -10.16 11.88 -3.33
CA PHE A 34 -9.02 12.63 -2.75
C PHE A 34 -9.27 13.04 -1.30
N PHE A 35 -10.44 13.61 -0.99
CA PHE A 35 -10.72 14.08 0.36
C PHE A 35 -10.95 12.97 1.39
N ASP A 36 -11.15 11.72 0.95
CA ASP A 36 -11.25 10.56 1.85
C ASP A 36 -9.91 9.86 2.03
N GLU A 37 -8.94 10.14 1.15
CA GLU A 37 -7.64 9.50 1.08
C GLU A 37 -6.49 10.35 1.65
N PHE A 38 -6.79 11.61 1.98
CA PHE A 38 -5.86 12.55 2.63
C PHE A 38 -6.41 13.00 3.98
N ASP A 39 -5.52 13.04 4.97
CA ASP A 39 -5.78 13.57 6.30
C ASP A 39 -5.53 15.09 6.32
N PHE A 40 -6.50 15.84 6.84
CA PHE A 40 -6.39 17.29 7.04
C PHE A 40 -5.80 17.55 8.42
N GLN A 41 -4.51 17.83 8.45
CA GLN A 41 -3.76 18.06 9.68
C GLN A 41 -4.01 19.49 10.16
N THR A 42 -4.20 19.67 11.46
CA THR A 42 -4.39 20.99 12.09
C THR A 42 -3.11 21.56 12.71
N THR A 43 -2.03 20.78 12.70
CA THR A 43 -0.69 21.14 13.18
C THR A 43 0.37 20.48 12.30
N GLY A 44 1.63 20.90 12.45
CA GLY A 44 2.78 20.15 11.96
C GLY A 44 3.08 18.91 12.81
N THR A 45 4.31 18.41 12.68
CA THR A 45 4.88 17.39 13.57
C THR A 45 5.00 17.87 15.02
N HIS A 46 5.21 19.17 15.22
CA HIS A 46 5.20 19.83 16.51
C HIS A 46 3.79 20.27 16.87
N THR A 47 3.16 19.62 17.85
CA THR A 47 1.78 19.91 18.26
C THR A 47 1.65 21.11 19.21
N ASP A 48 2.77 21.59 19.76
CA ASP A 48 2.85 22.76 20.63
C ASP A 48 2.91 24.09 19.86
N GLN A 49 3.05 24.03 18.55
CA GLN A 49 3.00 25.18 17.66
C GLN A 49 2.08 24.92 16.44
N PRO A 50 1.56 25.97 15.78
CA PRO A 50 0.64 25.80 14.66
C PRO A 50 1.26 25.11 13.43
N ASP A 51 2.56 25.31 13.21
CA ASP A 51 3.30 24.84 12.04
C ASP A 51 4.78 24.57 12.38
N ASP A 52 5.40 23.61 11.71
CA ASP A 52 6.78 23.18 11.96
C ASP A 52 7.79 24.31 11.71
N ASN A 53 7.49 25.23 10.78
CA ASN A 53 8.39 26.30 10.37
C ASN A 53 7.97 27.69 10.87
N TRP A 54 7.18 27.73 11.96
CA TRP A 54 6.65 28.94 12.57
C TRP A 54 5.81 29.80 11.61
N SER A 55 5.19 29.18 10.60
CA SER A 55 4.32 29.85 9.65
C SER A 55 3.13 30.53 10.35
N TRP A 56 2.75 31.72 9.89
CA TRP A 56 1.62 32.47 10.44
C TRP A 56 0.31 32.02 9.79
N VAL A 57 -0.16 30.84 10.21
CA VAL A 57 -1.31 30.17 9.61
C VAL A 57 -2.23 29.53 10.63
N THR A 58 -3.45 29.20 10.20
CA THR A 58 -4.37 28.32 10.93
C THR A 58 -4.79 27.17 10.01
N TYR A 59 -4.24 25.98 10.21
CA TYR A 59 -4.64 24.81 9.44
C TYR A 59 -6.07 24.36 9.79
N GLN A 60 -6.88 24.10 8.77
CA GLN A 60 -8.30 23.78 8.93
C GLN A 60 -8.55 22.28 8.93
N THR A 61 -9.53 21.84 9.72
CA THR A 61 -10.11 20.49 9.57
C THR A 61 -10.75 20.33 8.19
N LYS A 62 -10.97 19.09 7.72
CA LYS A 62 -11.67 18.83 6.44
C LYS A 62 -13.01 19.55 6.36
N THR A 63 -13.81 19.49 7.41
CA THR A 63 -15.13 20.13 7.47
C THR A 63 -15.03 21.64 7.36
N ASP A 64 -14.13 22.26 8.12
CA ASP A 64 -13.95 23.72 8.10
C ASP A 64 -13.37 24.20 6.77
N ALA A 65 -12.41 23.45 6.21
CA ALA A 65 -11.83 23.73 4.90
C ALA A 65 -12.89 23.74 3.80
N ILE A 66 -13.81 22.77 3.78
CA ILE A 66 -14.91 22.71 2.82
C ILE A 66 -15.89 23.87 3.05
N ASN A 67 -16.30 24.09 4.30
CA ASN A 67 -17.25 25.16 4.64
C ASN A 67 -16.73 26.55 4.30
N LYS A 68 -15.41 26.77 4.45
CA LYS A 68 -14.72 28.02 4.09
C LYS A 68 -14.32 28.09 2.62
N GLY A 69 -14.60 27.05 1.83
CA GLY A 69 -14.25 27.00 0.41
C GLY A 69 -12.74 26.89 0.10
N LEU A 70 -11.95 26.50 1.09
CA LEU A 70 -10.51 26.25 0.94
C LEU A 70 -10.24 24.93 0.22
N ALA A 71 -11.08 23.92 0.47
CA ALA A 71 -11.05 22.63 -0.20
C ALA A 71 -12.37 22.37 -0.91
N ALA A 72 -12.34 22.06 -2.21
CA ALA A 72 -13.55 21.78 -2.99
C ALA A 72 -13.27 20.91 -4.22
N VAL A 73 -14.30 20.32 -4.80
CA VAL A 73 -14.26 19.84 -6.19
C VAL A 73 -14.78 20.96 -7.10
N LYS A 74 -13.95 21.42 -8.04
CA LYS A 74 -14.32 22.42 -9.05
C LYS A 74 -14.11 21.82 -10.43
N ASN A 75 -15.15 21.78 -11.26
CA ASN A 75 -15.10 21.22 -12.63
C ASN A 75 -14.51 19.79 -12.68
N GLY A 76 -14.85 18.94 -11.71
CA GLY A 76 -14.33 17.57 -11.61
C GLY A 76 -12.87 17.46 -11.19
N GLN A 77 -12.26 18.53 -10.69
CA GLN A 77 -10.87 18.57 -10.22
C GLN A 77 -10.82 18.98 -8.75
N VAL A 78 -9.78 18.55 -8.05
CA VAL A 78 -9.55 18.93 -6.65
C VAL A 78 -8.98 20.35 -6.61
N TYR A 79 -9.58 21.20 -5.78
CA TYR A 79 -9.11 22.55 -5.47
C TYR A 79 -8.64 22.58 -4.01
N LEU A 80 -7.39 22.98 -3.78
CA LEU A 80 -6.80 23.23 -2.46
C LEU A 80 -6.22 24.64 -2.43
N GLY A 81 -6.83 25.54 -1.67
CA GLY A 81 -6.42 26.94 -1.58
C GLY A 81 -6.43 27.48 -0.16
N VAL A 82 -6.38 28.80 -0.07
CA VAL A 82 -6.29 29.55 1.19
C VAL A 82 -7.43 30.53 1.31
N ASP A 83 -7.65 31.11 2.50
CA ASP A 83 -8.56 32.23 2.64
C ASP A 83 -7.98 33.44 1.90
N TYR A 84 -8.60 33.83 0.79
CA TYR A 84 -8.26 35.02 0.01
C TYR A 84 -9.34 36.11 0.11
N THR A 85 -10.23 36.03 1.11
CA THR A 85 -11.36 36.95 1.27
C THR A 85 -11.26 37.82 2.52
N ASN A 86 -10.89 37.26 3.67
CA ASN A 86 -10.98 37.98 4.94
C ASN A 86 -9.65 38.66 5.31
N THR A 87 -9.77 39.92 5.76
CA THR A 87 -8.71 40.61 6.48
C THR A 87 -8.64 40.09 7.90
N LEU A 88 -7.43 39.98 8.45
CA LEU A 88 -7.18 39.48 9.80
C LEU A 88 -6.49 40.57 10.65
N PRO A 89 -6.57 40.50 11.99
CA PRO A 89 -5.70 41.31 12.85
C PRO A 89 -4.23 40.98 12.59
N ALA A 90 -3.42 41.99 12.30
CA ALA A 90 -1.98 41.83 12.08
C ALA A 90 -1.25 41.63 13.42
N GLN A 91 -1.32 40.42 13.97
CA GLN A 91 -0.72 40.06 15.25
C GLN A 91 0.06 38.76 15.10
N VAL A 92 1.38 38.83 15.33
CA VAL A 92 2.29 37.67 15.17
C VAL A 92 1.87 36.49 16.04
N SER A 93 1.38 36.73 17.26
CA SER A 93 0.89 35.70 18.19
C SER A 93 -0.59 35.31 18.00
N GLY A 94 -1.30 35.96 17.06
CA GLY A 94 -2.70 35.68 16.77
C GLY A 94 -2.87 34.50 15.79
N PRO A 95 -4.12 34.01 15.61
CA PRO A 95 -4.39 32.97 14.62
C PRO A 95 -4.09 33.49 13.22
N GLY A 96 -3.20 32.78 12.52
CA GLY A 96 -2.78 33.17 11.19
C GLY A 96 -3.80 32.84 10.10
N ARG A 97 -3.44 33.13 8.85
CA ARG A 97 -4.34 32.96 7.69
C ARG A 97 -4.86 31.52 7.57
N PRO A 98 -6.18 31.30 7.48
CA PRO A 98 -6.72 29.96 7.29
C PRO A 98 -6.18 29.30 6.02
N THR A 99 -5.63 28.09 6.17
CA THR A 99 -4.99 27.34 5.09
C THR A 99 -5.08 25.83 5.34
N LEU A 100 -4.38 25.05 4.52
CA LEU A 100 -4.44 23.59 4.47
C LEU A 100 -3.06 22.96 4.65
N ARG A 101 -3.03 21.84 5.39
CA ARG A 101 -1.94 20.86 5.43
C ARG A 101 -2.56 19.48 5.27
N LEU A 102 -2.32 18.85 4.13
CA LEU A 102 -2.86 17.54 3.81
C LEU A 102 -1.73 16.53 3.74
N SER A 103 -1.96 15.33 4.28
CA SER A 103 -1.05 14.19 4.16
C SER A 103 -1.79 12.96 3.67
N SER A 104 -1.23 12.22 2.71
CA SER A 104 -1.86 10.98 2.24
C SER A 104 -1.96 9.96 3.38
N LYS A 105 -3.08 9.24 3.43
CA LYS A 105 -3.27 8.15 4.41
C LYS A 105 -2.28 7.02 4.16
N ASN A 106 -2.14 6.64 2.89
CA ASN A 106 -1.18 5.64 2.45
C ASN A 106 0.21 6.25 2.27
N SER A 107 1.22 5.49 2.66
CA SER A 107 2.60 5.70 2.23
C SER A 107 2.95 4.79 1.04
N PHE A 108 4.09 5.07 0.40
CA PHE A 108 4.65 4.23 -0.65
C PHE A 108 6.17 4.13 -0.50
N LYS A 109 6.73 2.99 -0.89
CA LYS A 109 8.17 2.80 -1.07
C LYS A 109 8.41 2.26 -2.48
N HIS A 110 9.35 2.88 -3.19
CA HIS A 110 9.59 2.66 -4.62
C HIS A 110 8.34 2.91 -5.49
N GLY A 111 8.49 2.66 -6.79
CA GLY A 111 7.42 2.80 -7.76
C GLY A 111 7.49 4.10 -8.52
N LEU A 112 6.36 4.50 -9.09
CA LEU A 112 6.22 5.71 -9.88
C LEU A 112 4.98 6.47 -9.41
N VAL A 113 5.14 7.75 -9.11
CA VAL A 113 4.06 8.66 -8.75
C VAL A 113 3.95 9.73 -9.82
N ILE A 114 2.83 9.81 -10.53
CA ILE A 114 2.57 10.86 -11.53
C ILE A 114 1.45 11.76 -11.01
N THR A 115 1.76 13.04 -10.80
CA THR A 115 0.78 14.06 -10.41
C THR A 115 0.50 14.98 -11.58
N THR A 116 -0.78 15.09 -11.96
CA THR A 116 -1.26 15.98 -13.00
C THR A 116 -1.98 17.17 -12.37
N PHE A 117 -1.41 18.36 -12.47
CA PHE A 117 -2.00 19.60 -12.00
C PHE A 117 -2.83 20.28 -13.10
N SER A 118 -3.89 20.97 -12.70
CA SER A 118 -4.64 21.92 -13.53
C SER A 118 -4.36 23.38 -13.19
N HIS A 119 -3.77 23.64 -12.02
CA HIS A 119 -3.31 24.96 -11.59
C HIS A 119 -2.24 24.80 -10.52
N LEU A 120 -1.23 25.66 -10.52
CA LEU A 120 -0.19 25.69 -9.49
C LEU A 120 -0.18 27.04 -8.77
N PRO A 121 0.12 27.11 -7.45
CA PRO A 121 0.08 28.35 -6.70
C PRO A 121 1.00 29.41 -7.30
N GLN A 122 0.44 30.58 -7.64
CA GLN A 122 1.25 31.68 -8.16
C GLN A 122 2.19 32.25 -7.08
N PRO A 123 3.41 32.67 -7.43
CA PRO A 123 4.34 33.27 -6.48
C PRO A 123 3.76 34.57 -5.92
N VAL A 124 3.77 34.71 -4.59
CA VAL A 124 3.22 35.85 -3.87
C VAL A 124 4.10 36.17 -2.67
N CYS A 125 4.28 37.46 -2.37
CA CYS A 125 5.01 37.87 -1.17
C CYS A 125 4.39 37.26 0.09
N GLY A 126 5.20 36.48 0.81
CA GLY A 126 4.83 35.86 2.08
C GLY A 126 4.29 34.45 1.92
N GLY A 127 3.96 33.99 0.71
CA GLY A 127 3.55 32.61 0.44
C GLY A 127 4.75 31.66 0.32
N TRP A 128 4.53 30.41 0.73
CA TRP A 128 5.47 29.30 0.62
C TRP A 128 4.72 28.00 0.28
N PRO A 129 4.37 27.76 -0.99
CA PRO A 129 3.60 26.57 -1.35
C PRO A 129 4.50 25.32 -1.36
N GLY A 130 3.94 24.19 -0.94
CA GLY A 130 4.62 22.90 -0.90
C GLY A 130 3.78 21.78 -1.50
N PHE A 131 4.34 21.03 -2.45
CA PHE A 131 3.97 19.65 -2.75
C PHE A 131 5.23 18.79 -2.60
N TRP A 132 5.20 17.85 -1.68
CA TRP A 132 6.40 17.18 -1.21
C TRP A 132 6.07 15.78 -0.69
N THR A 133 7.10 14.99 -0.42
CA THR A 133 6.97 13.70 0.24
C THR A 133 7.84 13.64 1.49
N VAL A 134 7.33 13.02 2.54
CA VAL A 134 8.08 12.84 3.81
C VAL A 134 7.99 11.40 4.31
N GLY A 135 9.11 10.91 4.85
CA GLY A 135 9.21 9.54 5.34
C GLY A 135 8.38 9.27 6.59
N THR A 136 7.79 8.07 6.66
CA THR A 136 7.17 7.56 7.87
C THR A 136 8.29 7.17 8.84
N GLY A 137 8.69 8.09 9.70
CA GLY A 137 9.82 7.90 10.60
C GLY A 137 10.27 9.22 11.22
N GLN A 138 11.46 9.21 11.80
CA GLN A 138 12.07 10.44 12.32
C GLN A 138 12.65 11.23 11.17
N TRP A 139 12.23 12.48 11.02
CA TRP A 139 12.90 13.42 10.11
C TRP A 139 14.22 13.90 10.75
N PRO A 140 15.31 14.11 9.98
CA PRO A 140 15.44 13.91 8.53
C PRO A 140 15.93 12.51 8.14
N THR A 141 16.15 11.59 9.08
CA THR A 141 16.68 10.24 8.78
C THR A 141 15.73 9.36 7.97
N ALA A 142 14.44 9.68 7.96
CA ALA A 142 13.43 9.05 7.13
C ALA A 142 13.36 9.62 5.70
N GLY A 143 14.09 10.70 5.42
CA GLY A 143 14.15 11.36 4.12
C GLY A 143 12.91 12.20 3.78
N GLU A 144 13.12 13.21 2.95
CA GLU A 144 12.13 14.13 2.41
C GLU A 144 12.49 14.55 0.98
N VAL A 145 11.47 14.70 0.12
CA VAL A 145 11.61 15.13 -1.28
C VAL A 145 10.59 16.22 -1.58
N ASP A 146 11.06 17.45 -1.73
CA ASP A 146 10.25 18.61 -2.06
C ASP A 146 10.13 18.74 -3.59
N LEU A 147 8.98 18.34 -4.12
CA LEU A 147 8.73 18.29 -5.57
C LEU A 147 8.36 19.67 -6.12
N TYR A 148 7.59 20.45 -5.36
CA TYR A 148 7.20 21.81 -5.69
C TYR A 148 7.36 22.69 -4.45
N GLU A 149 8.40 23.52 -4.43
CA GLU A 149 8.69 24.39 -3.31
C GLU A 149 9.42 25.67 -3.74
N GLY A 150 9.17 26.73 -2.98
CA GLY A 150 9.75 28.04 -3.14
C GLY A 150 8.98 29.04 -2.29
N TRP A 151 9.42 30.28 -2.24
CA TRP A 151 8.75 31.31 -1.45
C TRP A 151 8.82 32.68 -2.10
N HIS A 152 8.00 33.60 -1.59
CA HIS A 152 7.87 34.96 -2.12
C HIS A 152 7.60 34.95 -3.63
N LEU A 153 8.42 35.67 -4.39
CA LEU A 153 8.31 35.84 -5.83
C LEU A 153 9.43 35.08 -6.56
N ALA A 154 9.94 34.00 -5.95
CA ALA A 154 10.90 33.11 -6.61
C ALA A 154 10.41 32.81 -8.04
N PRO A 155 11.27 32.91 -9.06
CA PRO A 155 10.83 32.82 -10.46
C PRO A 155 10.64 31.37 -10.92
N ASN A 156 11.26 30.41 -10.22
CA ASN A 156 11.33 29.01 -10.61
C ASN A 156 11.05 28.12 -9.40
N ASN A 157 10.65 26.89 -9.67
CA ASN A 157 10.53 25.84 -8.67
C ASN A 157 11.91 25.43 -8.18
N LYS A 158 12.05 25.21 -6.87
CA LYS A 158 13.26 24.67 -6.24
C LYS A 158 12.92 23.30 -5.68
N VAL A 159 13.35 22.27 -6.40
CA VAL A 159 13.25 20.89 -5.91
C VAL A 159 14.33 20.70 -4.87
N ALA A 160 13.94 20.30 -3.65
CA ALA A 160 14.86 20.09 -2.53
C ALA A 160 14.78 18.65 -2.03
N LEU A 161 15.87 18.14 -1.47
CA LEU A 161 15.91 16.84 -0.82
C LEU A 161 16.69 16.94 0.48
N HIS A 162 16.11 16.36 1.53
CA HIS A 162 16.66 16.37 2.88
C HIS A 162 16.80 14.93 3.37
N VAL A 163 17.99 14.56 3.82
CA VAL A 163 18.28 13.24 4.38
C VAL A 163 19.03 13.36 5.71
N GLY A 164 19.11 12.24 6.42
CA GLY A 164 19.87 12.13 7.67
C GLY A 164 21.37 12.43 7.51
N PRO A 165 22.09 12.59 8.63
CA PRO A 165 23.52 12.82 8.61
C PRO A 165 24.24 11.68 7.90
N SER A 166 25.32 12.00 7.19
CA SER A 166 26.10 11.02 6.42
C SER A 166 26.65 9.85 7.25
N SER A 167 26.82 10.04 8.57
CA SER A 167 27.18 8.97 9.51
C SER A 167 26.09 7.91 9.70
N ALA A 168 24.83 8.23 9.40
CA ALA A 168 23.67 7.34 9.51
C ALA A 168 23.28 6.71 8.17
N ILE A 169 23.32 7.47 7.07
CA ILE A 169 22.77 7.05 5.76
C ILE A 169 23.83 6.89 4.66
N GLY A 170 25.07 7.30 4.91
CA GLY A 170 26.13 7.39 3.90
C GLY A 170 26.13 8.74 3.18
N GLN A 171 26.91 8.85 2.11
CA GLN A 171 26.89 10.06 1.27
C GLN A 171 25.58 10.11 0.48
N CYS A 172 24.98 11.30 0.38
CA CYS A 172 23.89 11.58 -0.54
C CYS A 172 24.08 12.97 -1.16
N THR A 173 24.47 13.02 -2.43
CA THR A 173 24.79 14.27 -3.14
C THR A 173 24.20 14.30 -4.55
N LEU A 174 23.78 15.48 -5.01
CA LEU A 174 23.34 15.72 -6.38
C LEU A 174 24.53 15.78 -7.36
N ASP A 175 24.32 15.24 -8.57
CA ASP A 175 25.24 15.37 -9.71
C ASP A 175 24.59 16.22 -10.80
N GLN A 176 25.24 17.33 -11.19
CA GLN A 176 24.73 18.20 -12.25
C GLN A 176 24.67 17.51 -13.61
N SER A 177 25.52 16.51 -13.86
CA SER A 177 25.58 15.82 -15.16
C SER A 177 24.44 14.83 -15.41
N SER A 178 23.76 14.39 -14.34
CA SER A 178 22.64 13.43 -14.41
C SER A 178 21.25 14.11 -14.49
N GLN A 179 21.18 15.44 -14.51
CA GLN A 179 19.92 16.17 -14.41
C GLN A 179 19.90 17.47 -15.21
N ASN A 180 18.71 17.96 -15.57
CA ASN A 180 18.54 19.20 -16.34
C ASN A 180 18.38 20.45 -15.48
N ALA A 181 17.85 20.33 -14.26
CA ALA A 181 17.75 21.47 -13.34
C ALA A 181 19.14 21.92 -12.87
N GLN A 182 19.28 23.20 -12.56
CA GLN A 182 20.55 23.74 -12.10
C GLN A 182 20.74 23.44 -10.62
N VAL A 183 21.78 22.70 -10.25
CA VAL A 183 22.13 22.45 -8.85
C VAL A 183 22.55 23.77 -8.19
N LEU A 184 21.84 24.14 -7.12
CA LEU A 184 22.16 25.28 -6.26
C LEU A 184 23.03 24.82 -5.08
N THR A 185 22.62 23.73 -4.43
CA THR A 185 23.34 23.11 -3.31
C THR A 185 23.42 21.60 -3.51
N GLY A 186 24.59 21.01 -3.27
CA GLY A 186 24.88 19.64 -3.69
C GLY A 186 24.68 18.57 -2.63
N ASN A 187 24.73 18.89 -1.34
CA ASN A 187 24.74 17.89 -0.27
C ASN A 187 23.36 17.76 0.38
N CYS A 188 22.77 16.57 0.34
CA CYS A 188 21.41 16.36 0.83
C CYS A 188 21.34 16.12 2.35
N ASP A 189 22.50 15.91 3.01
CA ASP A 189 22.61 15.83 4.46
C ASP A 189 22.08 17.14 5.08
N ASN A 190 20.97 17.04 5.80
CA ASN A 190 20.29 18.20 6.34
C ASN A 190 21.11 18.93 7.43
N THR A 191 22.15 18.30 7.97
CA THR A 191 23.07 18.90 8.95
C THR A 191 24.31 19.52 8.32
N PHE A 192 24.52 19.32 7.01
CA PHE A 192 25.69 19.85 6.32
C PHE A 192 25.60 21.37 6.11
N GLU A 193 26.71 22.05 6.39
CA GLU A 193 26.93 23.44 6.04
C GLU A 193 28.40 23.68 5.71
N ASP A 194 28.65 24.58 4.76
CA ASP A 194 30.00 25.07 4.45
C ASP A 194 30.15 26.58 4.74
N GLY A 195 29.05 27.24 5.14
CA GLY A 195 29.00 28.67 5.45
C GLY A 195 29.17 29.59 4.24
N VAL A 196 29.20 29.05 3.02
CA VAL A 196 29.47 29.80 1.78
C VAL A 196 28.43 29.50 0.70
N HIS A 197 28.21 28.22 0.39
CA HIS A 197 27.31 27.76 -0.66
C HIS A 197 26.10 27.00 -0.12
N GLN A 198 26.20 26.41 1.08
CA GLN A 198 25.11 25.68 1.71
C GLN A 198 25.08 25.91 3.22
N TRP A 199 23.87 26.07 3.74
CA TRP A 199 23.58 26.34 5.16
C TRP A 199 22.88 25.13 5.79
N ALA A 200 23.01 24.99 7.11
CA ALA A 200 22.34 23.91 7.83
C ALA A 200 20.81 23.97 7.62
N ASN A 201 20.18 22.81 7.52
CA ASN A 201 18.77 22.59 7.19
C ASN A 201 18.33 22.96 5.76
N GLN A 202 19.25 23.31 4.86
CA GLN A 202 18.89 23.63 3.48
C GLN A 202 18.72 22.38 2.60
N GLY A 203 19.39 21.28 2.94
CA GLY A 203 19.49 20.11 2.06
C GLY A 203 20.15 20.43 0.71
N CYS A 204 19.98 19.53 -0.24
CA CYS A 204 20.43 19.72 -1.62
C CYS A 204 19.26 20.26 -2.45
N GLN A 205 19.54 21.23 -3.32
CA GLN A 205 18.52 21.97 -4.06
C GLN A 205 18.88 22.09 -5.54
N SER A 206 17.89 21.92 -6.41
CA SER A 206 18.01 22.22 -7.84
C SER A 206 16.89 23.15 -8.30
N GLU A 207 17.22 24.13 -9.15
CA GLU A 207 16.28 25.11 -9.68
C GLU A 207 15.86 24.75 -11.12
N GLU A 208 14.55 24.61 -11.34
CA GLU A 208 13.96 24.25 -12.63
C GLU A 208 13.87 25.48 -13.56
N THR A 209 15.02 25.91 -14.09
CA THR A 209 15.11 27.12 -14.96
C THR A 209 14.61 26.91 -16.38
N GLN A 210 14.34 25.67 -16.80
CA GLN A 210 13.89 25.30 -18.14
C GLN A 210 12.69 24.35 -18.05
N ASN A 211 11.64 24.62 -18.82
CA ASN A 211 10.41 23.81 -18.86
C ASN A 211 9.80 23.54 -17.46
N GLY A 212 10.01 24.44 -16.49
CA GLY A 212 9.41 24.35 -15.16
C GLY A 212 7.91 24.63 -15.19
N ILE A 213 7.23 24.27 -14.10
CA ILE A 213 5.76 24.42 -13.94
C ILE A 213 5.39 25.47 -12.89
N TRP A 214 6.37 26.14 -12.31
CA TRP A 214 6.21 27.10 -11.21
C TRP A 214 5.17 28.19 -11.51
N GLY A 215 4.15 28.31 -10.66
CA GLY A 215 3.08 29.30 -10.79
C GLY A 215 2.19 29.16 -12.01
N SER A 216 2.27 28.03 -12.75
CA SER A 216 1.54 27.84 -14.00
C SER A 216 0.02 27.81 -13.80
N PRO A 217 -0.74 28.74 -14.40
CA PRO A 217 -2.20 28.72 -14.32
C PRO A 217 -2.83 27.62 -15.17
N GLN A 218 -2.06 26.98 -16.07
CA GLN A 218 -2.48 25.80 -16.83
C GLN A 218 -2.16 24.49 -16.10
N GLY A 219 -1.45 24.56 -14.97
CA GLY A 219 -0.90 23.40 -14.27
C GLY A 219 0.34 22.84 -14.95
N GLY A 220 0.60 21.56 -14.73
CA GLY A 220 1.80 20.86 -15.14
C GLY A 220 1.73 19.39 -14.74
N ILE A 221 2.73 18.60 -15.14
CA ILE A 221 2.86 17.20 -14.76
C ILE A 221 4.19 17.03 -14.06
N GLN A 222 4.17 16.39 -12.90
CA GLN A 222 5.38 15.91 -12.22
C GLN A 222 5.32 14.39 -12.07
N ALA A 223 6.47 13.74 -12.24
CA ALA A 223 6.61 12.32 -11.96
C ALA A 223 7.82 12.04 -11.06
N LEU A 224 7.61 11.31 -9.97
CA LEU A 224 8.66 10.79 -9.10
C LEU A 224 8.80 9.29 -9.38
N GLU A 225 9.94 8.90 -9.97
CA GLU A 225 10.32 7.50 -10.20
C GLU A 225 11.36 7.09 -9.15
N TRP A 226 11.03 6.11 -8.33
CA TRP A 226 11.88 5.69 -7.21
C TRP A 226 12.13 4.19 -7.24
N THR A 227 13.40 3.83 -7.18
CA THR A 227 13.90 2.46 -7.06
C THR A 227 14.94 2.38 -5.93
N SER A 228 15.48 1.18 -5.68
CA SER A 228 16.60 0.99 -4.76
C SER A 228 17.91 1.66 -5.22
N ASP A 229 18.00 2.11 -6.48
CA ASP A 229 19.23 2.65 -7.05
C ASP A 229 19.16 4.14 -7.36
N PHE A 230 17.95 4.69 -7.52
CA PHE A 230 17.76 6.09 -7.86
C PHE A 230 16.39 6.64 -7.42
N ILE A 231 16.34 7.97 -7.30
CA ILE A 231 15.13 8.77 -7.31
C ILE A 231 15.28 9.75 -8.48
N LYS A 232 14.31 9.76 -9.40
CA LYS A 232 14.24 10.70 -10.51
C LYS A 232 12.96 11.49 -10.44
N ILE A 233 13.08 12.79 -10.67
CA ILE A 233 11.95 13.72 -10.71
C ILE A 233 11.89 14.29 -12.11
N TYR A 234 10.75 14.10 -12.76
CA TYR A 234 10.46 14.66 -14.07
C TYR A 234 9.41 15.75 -13.94
N THR A 235 9.58 16.83 -14.70
CA THR A 235 8.65 17.96 -14.72
C THR A 235 8.36 18.34 -16.16
N TRP A 236 7.08 18.48 -16.51
CA TRP A 236 6.64 18.88 -17.83
C TRP A 236 5.52 19.92 -17.76
N PRO A 237 5.61 21.01 -18.54
CA PRO A 237 4.45 21.83 -18.84
C PRO A 237 3.39 21.00 -19.57
N ILE A 238 2.12 21.39 -19.45
CA ILE A 238 1.03 20.72 -20.17
C ILE A 238 1.31 20.75 -21.68
N GLY A 239 1.29 19.55 -22.30
CA GLY A 239 1.57 19.36 -23.72
C GLY A 239 2.99 18.91 -24.05
N SER A 240 3.92 18.95 -23.09
CA SER A 240 5.33 18.57 -23.29
C SER A 240 5.70 17.20 -22.71
N ALA A 241 4.79 16.55 -21.96
CA ALA A 241 5.03 15.23 -21.41
C ALA A 241 5.03 14.14 -22.51
N PRO A 242 5.78 13.04 -22.33
CA PRO A 242 5.79 11.91 -23.26
C PRO A 242 4.39 11.33 -23.52
N SER A 243 4.15 10.83 -24.74
CA SER A 243 2.81 10.39 -25.16
C SER A 243 2.24 9.22 -24.34
N ASN A 244 3.10 8.45 -23.66
CA ASN A 244 2.69 7.35 -22.81
C ASN A 244 2.38 7.76 -21.35
N ILE A 245 2.46 9.05 -21.00
CA ILE A 245 2.23 9.52 -19.62
C ILE A 245 0.83 9.18 -19.10
N ALA A 246 -0.17 9.10 -19.99
CA ALA A 246 -1.55 8.75 -19.66
C ALA A 246 -1.81 7.23 -19.60
N SER A 247 -0.82 6.41 -19.97
CA SER A 247 -0.94 4.95 -19.96
C SER A 247 -1.17 4.43 -18.53
N ALA A 248 -1.93 3.33 -18.40
CA ALA A 248 -1.96 2.53 -17.17
C ALA A 248 -0.68 1.71 -16.98
N GLN A 249 0.15 1.62 -18.02
CA GLN A 249 1.47 1.00 -18.03
C GLN A 249 2.49 1.91 -18.71
N PRO A 250 2.96 2.98 -18.05
CA PRO A 250 3.96 3.86 -18.62
C PRO A 250 5.33 3.16 -18.69
N ASP A 251 6.10 3.57 -19.70
CA ASP A 251 7.50 3.17 -19.92
C ASP A 251 8.37 4.42 -19.82
N THR A 252 9.23 4.45 -18.80
CA THR A 252 10.05 5.62 -18.47
C THR A 252 11.31 5.73 -19.32
N SER A 253 11.67 4.69 -20.09
CA SER A 253 12.89 4.68 -20.92
C SER A 253 12.91 5.75 -22.01
N SER A 254 11.72 6.23 -22.41
CA SER A 254 11.54 7.27 -23.43
C SER A 254 11.41 8.69 -22.86
N TRP A 255 11.45 8.86 -21.53
CA TRP A 255 11.17 10.14 -20.88
C TRP A 255 12.35 11.11 -20.89
N GLY A 256 13.53 10.64 -21.26
CA GLY A 256 14.75 11.45 -21.37
C GLY A 256 15.39 11.73 -20.01
N THR A 257 16.21 12.79 -19.96
CA THR A 257 16.91 13.22 -18.75
C THR A 257 15.92 13.82 -17.74
N PRO A 258 15.92 13.38 -16.47
CA PRO A 258 15.05 13.94 -15.45
C PRO A 258 15.39 15.39 -15.12
N SER A 259 14.43 16.08 -14.50
CA SER A 259 14.64 17.41 -13.92
C SER A 259 15.67 17.34 -12.79
N VAL A 260 15.48 16.40 -11.86
CA VAL A 260 16.38 16.13 -10.74
C VAL A 260 16.63 14.63 -10.58
N GLN A 261 17.84 14.23 -10.22
CA GLN A 261 18.20 12.82 -10.02
C GLN A 261 19.16 12.62 -8.83
N LEU A 262 18.81 11.68 -7.96
CA LEU A 262 19.72 11.01 -7.03
C LEU A 262 19.97 9.59 -7.53
N GLU A 263 21.21 9.13 -7.50
CA GLU A 263 21.56 7.77 -7.88
C GLU A 263 22.83 7.27 -7.19
N LYS A 264 22.98 5.93 -7.12
CA LYS A 264 24.25 5.30 -6.71
C LYS A 264 25.37 5.61 -7.73
N PRO A 265 26.62 5.78 -7.27
CA PRO A 265 27.09 5.65 -5.89
C PRO A 265 26.94 6.92 -5.04
N ASN A 266 26.44 8.02 -5.62
CA ASN A 266 26.40 9.33 -4.95
C ASN A 266 25.33 9.43 -3.85
N CYS A 267 24.28 8.61 -3.93
CA CYS A 267 23.28 8.44 -2.87
C CYS A 267 22.70 7.02 -2.91
N ASP A 268 22.67 6.34 -1.76
CA ASP A 268 21.91 5.09 -1.60
C ASP A 268 20.47 5.41 -1.19
N THR A 269 19.56 5.40 -2.16
CA THR A 269 18.16 5.78 -1.96
C THR A 269 17.40 4.78 -1.09
N GLU A 270 17.91 3.55 -0.92
CA GLU A 270 17.29 2.53 -0.08
C GLU A 270 17.49 2.79 1.41
N THR A 271 18.65 3.36 1.79
CA THR A 271 18.99 3.72 3.17
C THR A 271 18.54 5.14 3.51
N ALA A 272 18.58 6.05 2.54
CA ALA A 272 18.30 7.47 2.77
C ALA A 272 16.80 7.81 2.92
N PHE A 273 15.90 6.98 2.37
CA PHE A 273 14.46 7.23 2.36
C PHE A 273 13.66 6.02 2.84
N SER A 274 12.81 6.21 3.86
CA SER A 274 11.79 5.22 4.27
C SER A 274 10.49 5.41 3.48
N ASP A 275 9.46 4.58 3.70
CA ASP A 275 8.14 4.76 3.06
C ASP A 275 7.66 6.22 3.16
N GLN A 276 7.32 6.83 2.03
CA GLN A 276 7.01 8.25 1.95
C GLN A 276 5.50 8.50 1.89
N LYS A 277 5.03 9.59 2.49
CA LYS A 277 3.66 10.11 2.33
C LYS A 277 3.66 11.37 1.48
N LEU A 278 2.63 11.57 0.67
CA LEU A 278 2.44 12.79 -0.13
C LEU A 278 1.83 13.89 0.74
N LEU A 279 2.39 15.10 0.67
CA LEU A 279 1.93 16.26 1.42
C LEU A 279 1.63 17.45 0.50
N PHE A 280 0.58 18.20 0.85
CA PHE A 280 0.26 19.51 0.27
C PHE A 280 0.14 20.55 1.38
N THR A 281 0.87 21.65 1.24
CA THR A 281 0.91 22.76 2.21
C THR A 281 0.85 24.10 1.49
N LEU A 282 0.16 25.08 2.09
CA LEU A 282 0.13 26.48 1.62
C LEU A 282 0.40 27.46 2.78
N PRO A 283 1.57 27.38 3.44
CA PRO A 283 1.91 28.26 4.54
C PRO A 283 2.19 29.71 4.10
N PHE A 284 2.16 30.59 5.10
CA PHE A 284 2.53 31.99 4.98
C PHE A 284 3.54 32.39 6.05
N CYS A 285 4.48 33.27 5.69
CA CYS A 285 5.52 33.78 6.58
C CYS A 285 6.36 32.64 7.17
N GLY A 286 6.63 32.65 8.48
CA GLY A 286 7.52 31.67 9.11
C GLY A 286 8.99 31.91 8.78
N ASN A 287 9.81 30.87 8.87
CA ASN A 287 11.22 30.93 8.53
C ASN A 287 11.49 29.98 7.35
N PRO A 288 11.98 30.46 6.19
CA PRO A 288 12.49 31.81 5.91
C PRO A 288 11.51 32.96 5.60
N PRO A 289 10.31 32.79 4.98
CA PRO A 289 9.64 33.91 4.30
C PRO A 289 9.23 35.09 5.20
N GLY A 290 8.96 34.83 6.47
CA GLY A 290 8.58 35.84 7.46
C GLY A 290 9.75 36.52 8.15
N ASN A 291 10.98 36.01 8.00
CA ASN A 291 12.16 36.57 8.63
C ASN A 291 12.55 37.91 7.97
N ASP A 292 12.99 38.87 8.78
CA ASP A 292 13.37 40.22 8.32
C ASP A 292 14.39 40.22 7.18
N GLN A 293 15.34 39.28 7.18
CA GLN A 293 16.32 39.13 6.11
C GLN A 293 15.63 38.85 4.77
N PHE A 294 14.68 37.92 4.73
CA PHE A 294 13.99 37.51 3.50
C PHE A 294 12.85 38.46 3.12
N TRP A 295 12.19 39.08 4.10
CA TRP A 295 11.11 40.04 3.84
C TRP A 295 11.64 41.41 3.38
N SER A 296 12.66 41.92 4.06
CA SER A 296 13.07 43.33 3.98
C SER A 296 14.42 43.57 3.33
N ALA A 297 15.36 42.62 3.40
CA ALA A 297 16.75 42.84 2.97
C ALA A 297 17.11 42.13 1.66
N LEU A 298 16.59 40.92 1.43
CA LEU A 298 16.84 40.15 0.21
C LEU A 298 15.76 40.39 -0.85
N PRO A 299 16.13 40.35 -2.14
CA PRO A 299 15.17 40.40 -3.24
C PRO A 299 14.08 39.34 -3.11
N ALA A 300 12.82 39.72 -3.36
CA ALA A 300 11.68 38.80 -3.28
C ALA A 300 11.76 37.66 -4.30
N ASP A 301 12.47 37.84 -5.40
CA ASP A 301 12.76 36.83 -6.42
C ASP A 301 13.98 35.96 -6.09
N GLY A 302 14.67 36.25 -4.96
CA GLY A 302 15.92 35.60 -4.58
C GLY A 302 17.11 35.91 -5.47
N LYS A 303 17.00 36.89 -6.39
CA LYS A 303 18.03 37.23 -7.37
C LYS A 303 18.40 38.71 -7.29
N SER A 304 17.64 39.59 -7.92
CA SER A 304 18.04 41.01 -8.08
C SER A 304 16.88 42.01 -8.04
N GLY A 305 15.65 41.53 -7.86
CA GLY A 305 14.46 42.36 -7.77
C GLY A 305 14.35 43.17 -6.48
N ALA A 306 13.20 43.83 -6.33
CA ALA A 306 12.84 44.51 -5.09
C ALA A 306 12.50 43.51 -3.97
N THR A 307 12.68 43.94 -2.72
CA THR A 307 12.28 43.14 -1.55
C THR A 307 10.76 43.12 -1.38
N CYS A 308 10.21 42.13 -0.69
CA CYS A 308 8.76 42.07 -0.46
C CYS A 308 8.25 43.28 0.31
N LYS A 309 9.02 43.81 1.27
CA LYS A 309 8.73 45.08 1.95
C LYS A 309 8.58 46.25 0.96
N SER A 310 9.49 46.37 -0.01
CA SER A 310 9.45 47.44 -1.01
C SER A 310 8.27 47.29 -1.96
N ILE A 311 7.98 46.07 -2.40
CA ILE A 311 6.89 45.75 -3.33
C ILE A 311 5.52 45.99 -2.69
N THR A 312 5.36 45.56 -1.45
CA THR A 312 4.06 45.57 -0.76
C THR A 312 3.81 46.85 0.05
N GLY A 313 4.88 47.55 0.45
CA GLY A 313 4.81 48.69 1.36
C GLY A 313 4.59 48.33 2.83
N GLU A 314 4.51 47.04 3.17
CA GLU A 314 4.20 46.58 4.53
C GLU A 314 5.47 46.25 5.32
N ALA A 315 5.47 46.63 6.60
CA ALA A 315 6.64 46.52 7.47
C ALA A 315 7.07 45.07 7.69
N THR A 316 6.09 44.16 7.84
CA THR A 316 6.33 42.74 8.13
C THR A 316 5.51 41.84 7.21
N CYS A 317 5.93 40.58 7.07
CA CYS A 317 5.16 39.58 6.32
C CYS A 317 3.74 39.40 6.90
N VAL A 318 3.61 39.34 8.22
CA VAL A 318 2.33 39.16 8.91
C VAL A 318 1.39 40.34 8.61
N ASP A 319 1.88 41.58 8.61
CA ASP A 319 1.09 42.74 8.22
C ASP A 319 0.49 42.60 6.82
N TYR A 320 1.33 42.24 5.85
CA TYR A 320 0.88 42.07 4.47
C TYR A 320 -0.12 40.94 4.33
N VAL A 321 0.22 39.76 4.86
CA VAL A 321 -0.63 38.57 4.78
C VAL A 321 -1.95 38.81 5.49
N ALA A 322 -2.00 39.54 6.61
CA ALA A 322 -3.24 39.83 7.32
C ALA A 322 -4.15 40.81 6.56
N LYS A 323 -3.60 41.88 5.98
CA LYS A 323 -4.36 43.01 5.40
C LYS A 323 -4.76 42.81 3.92
N ASN A 324 -4.06 41.93 3.19
CA ASN A 324 -4.17 41.84 1.72
C ASN A 324 -4.68 40.48 1.22
N PRO A 325 -5.86 40.00 1.66
CA PRO A 325 -6.33 38.65 1.34
C PRO A 325 -6.47 38.38 -0.17
N GLN A 326 -6.87 39.39 -0.95
CA GLN A 326 -7.08 39.25 -2.40
C GLN A 326 -5.79 38.94 -3.18
N ALA A 327 -4.61 39.25 -2.63
CA ALA A 327 -3.32 38.91 -3.24
C ALA A 327 -3.14 37.39 -3.38
N PHE A 328 -3.84 36.60 -2.56
CA PHE A 328 -3.68 35.14 -2.49
C PHE A 328 -4.74 34.37 -3.29
N LYS A 329 -5.54 35.06 -4.11
CA LYS A 329 -6.62 34.44 -4.89
C LYS A 329 -6.13 33.32 -5.83
N ASN A 330 -4.94 33.47 -6.41
CA ASN A 330 -4.32 32.49 -7.29
C ASN A 330 -3.27 31.62 -6.56
N PHE A 331 -3.25 31.64 -5.23
CA PHE A 331 -2.35 30.83 -4.41
C PHE A 331 -3.04 29.52 -4.03
N TYR A 332 -3.19 28.61 -5.00
CA TYR A 332 -3.89 27.34 -4.83
C TYR A 332 -3.37 26.25 -5.76
N PHE A 333 -3.48 25.00 -5.32
CA PHE A 333 -3.30 23.81 -6.15
C PHE A 333 -4.63 23.40 -6.79
N GLY A 334 -4.61 23.22 -8.10
CA GLY A 334 -5.63 22.48 -8.84
C GLY A 334 -5.06 21.13 -9.24
N ILE A 335 -5.68 20.04 -8.84
CA ILE A 335 -5.18 18.68 -9.08
C ILE A 335 -6.22 17.91 -9.91
N LYS A 336 -5.78 17.35 -11.04
CA LYS A 336 -6.60 16.47 -11.87
C LYS A 336 -6.57 15.05 -11.32
N ASP A 337 -5.36 14.50 -11.18
CA ASP A 337 -5.12 13.17 -10.64
C ASP A 337 -3.71 13.04 -10.05
N ILE A 338 -3.56 12.11 -9.13
CA ILE A 338 -2.29 11.55 -8.69
C ILE A 338 -2.37 10.04 -8.91
N ARG A 339 -1.51 9.50 -9.77
CA ARG A 339 -1.47 8.08 -10.13
C ARG A 339 -0.23 7.43 -9.53
N ILE A 340 -0.44 6.42 -8.70
CA ILE A 340 0.60 5.60 -8.08
C ILE A 340 0.73 4.31 -8.88
N PHE A 341 1.94 3.96 -9.28
CA PHE A 341 2.25 2.75 -10.02
C PHE A 341 3.32 1.94 -9.31
N ASN A 342 3.17 0.61 -9.39
CA ASN A 342 4.19 -0.31 -8.90
C ASN A 342 5.08 -0.74 -10.07
N GLU A 343 6.37 -0.95 -9.82
CA GLU A 343 7.30 -1.46 -10.82
C GLU A 343 6.87 -2.88 -11.25
N VAL A 344 6.73 -3.09 -12.56
CA VAL A 344 6.63 -4.40 -13.18
C VAL A 344 8.04 -4.90 -13.42
N ILE A 345 8.57 -5.65 -12.47
CA ILE A 345 9.89 -6.29 -12.59
C ILE A 345 9.88 -7.16 -13.85
N GLN A 346 10.72 -6.87 -14.84
CA GLN A 346 10.73 -7.58 -16.12
C GLN A 346 11.73 -8.74 -16.13
N ASN A 347 11.30 -9.88 -16.69
CA ASN A 347 12.11 -11.03 -17.07
C ASN A 347 13.02 -11.62 -15.98
N GLN A 348 12.57 -11.57 -14.73
CA GLN A 348 13.28 -12.13 -13.60
C GLN A 348 12.81 -13.54 -13.31
N LEU A 349 13.78 -14.40 -12.99
CA LEU A 349 13.56 -15.70 -12.39
C LEU A 349 14.61 -15.88 -11.30
N SER A 350 14.18 -16.06 -10.07
CA SER A 350 15.07 -16.33 -8.94
C SER A 350 14.60 -17.55 -8.17
N LEU A 351 15.54 -18.31 -7.62
CA LEU A 351 15.25 -19.44 -6.74
C LEU A 351 15.25 -18.94 -5.29
N ASP A 352 14.18 -19.23 -4.56
CA ASP A 352 14.12 -19.02 -3.13
C ASP A 352 14.98 -20.08 -2.41
N GLY A 353 16.16 -19.66 -1.96
CA GLY A 353 17.11 -20.52 -1.25
C GLY A 353 16.72 -20.84 0.21
N SER A 354 15.62 -20.27 0.71
CA SER A 354 15.09 -20.55 2.06
C SER A 354 14.08 -21.71 2.07
N SER A 355 13.61 -22.13 0.89
CA SER A 355 12.63 -23.19 0.73
C SER A 355 13.31 -24.57 0.54
N PRO A 356 12.84 -25.64 1.21
CA PRO A 356 13.33 -27.02 1.01
C PRO A 356 12.91 -27.62 -0.35
N SER A 357 12.12 -26.90 -1.13
CA SER A 357 11.62 -27.25 -2.47
C SER A 357 11.93 -26.13 -3.47
N PHE A 358 11.95 -26.42 -4.79
CA PHE A 358 12.30 -25.42 -5.80
C PHE A 358 11.17 -24.38 -5.97
N THR A 359 11.15 -23.37 -5.12
CA THR A 359 10.26 -22.23 -5.26
C THR A 359 10.95 -21.17 -6.10
N PHE A 360 10.42 -20.91 -7.29
CA PHE A 360 10.90 -19.87 -8.17
C PHE A 360 10.01 -18.65 -8.09
N ASN A 361 10.60 -17.51 -7.76
CA ASN A 361 9.95 -16.22 -7.93
C ASN A 361 10.20 -15.75 -9.35
N TYR A 362 9.15 -15.35 -10.05
CA TYR A 362 9.24 -14.94 -11.44
C TYR A 362 8.44 -13.68 -11.71
N ALA A 363 8.88 -12.92 -12.72
CA ALA A 363 8.16 -11.79 -13.26
C ALA A 363 8.47 -11.61 -14.75
N THR A 364 7.45 -11.35 -15.57
CA THR A 364 7.55 -11.21 -17.04
C THR A 364 6.52 -10.23 -17.60
N SER A 365 6.91 -9.48 -18.64
CA SER A 365 6.03 -8.59 -19.39
C SER A 365 5.19 -9.32 -20.45
N GLN A 366 5.49 -10.59 -20.74
CA GLN A 366 4.80 -11.41 -21.75
C GLN A 366 3.91 -12.46 -21.08
N ALA A 367 3.06 -12.05 -20.13
CA ALA A 367 2.17 -12.98 -19.43
C ALA A 367 1.28 -13.75 -20.42
N SER A 368 1.32 -15.08 -20.36
CA SER A 368 0.51 -15.96 -21.18
C SER A 368 0.15 -17.22 -20.40
N GLY A 369 -1.04 -17.79 -20.67
CA GLY A 369 -1.45 -19.09 -20.15
C GLY A 369 -0.45 -20.21 -20.43
N ASP A 370 0.35 -20.05 -21.48
CA ASP A 370 1.32 -21.03 -21.96
C ASP A 370 2.74 -20.84 -21.41
N ASN A 371 2.98 -19.81 -20.60
CA ASN A 371 4.29 -19.59 -19.99
C ASN A 371 4.57 -20.64 -18.90
N TRP A 372 5.82 -21.05 -18.79
CA TRP A 372 6.24 -22.10 -17.87
C TRP A 372 7.69 -21.93 -17.43
N ILE A 373 8.01 -22.47 -16.25
CA ILE A 373 9.38 -22.55 -15.75
C ILE A 373 9.84 -23.99 -15.86
N GLY A 374 11.01 -24.22 -16.45
CA GLY A 374 11.63 -25.54 -16.56
C GLY A 374 12.98 -25.62 -15.88
N ILE A 375 13.34 -26.80 -15.40
CA ILE A 375 14.62 -27.12 -14.77
C ILE A 375 15.40 -28.12 -15.63
N TRP A 376 16.70 -27.90 -15.81
CA TRP A 376 17.62 -28.79 -16.54
C TRP A 376 18.90 -29.03 -15.74
N PRO A 377 19.61 -30.15 -15.97
CA PRO A 377 20.97 -30.32 -15.48
C PRO A 377 21.84 -29.16 -15.99
N ALA A 378 22.72 -28.63 -15.14
CA ALA A 378 23.56 -27.48 -15.51
C ALA A 378 24.39 -27.75 -16.79
N GLY A 379 24.85 -28.99 -16.96
CA GLY A 379 25.61 -29.47 -18.11
C GLY A 379 24.80 -29.83 -19.36
N ASP A 380 23.47 -29.71 -19.37
CA ASP A 380 22.68 -29.97 -20.58
C ASP A 380 22.89 -28.84 -21.61
N ALA A 381 23.67 -29.14 -22.65
CA ALA A 381 23.98 -28.23 -23.76
C ALA A 381 22.79 -27.99 -24.70
N LYS A 382 21.73 -28.80 -24.60
CA LYS A 382 20.52 -28.68 -25.44
C LYS A 382 19.39 -27.91 -24.74
N ALA A 383 19.54 -27.50 -23.48
CA ALA A 383 18.53 -26.71 -22.78
C ALA A 383 18.45 -25.25 -23.33
N PRO A 384 17.26 -24.61 -23.36
CA PRO A 384 15.93 -25.14 -23.01
C PRO A 384 15.20 -25.88 -24.16
N GLN A 385 15.93 -26.30 -25.19
CA GLN A 385 15.37 -26.87 -26.42
C GLN A 385 15.10 -28.39 -26.28
N SER A 386 15.67 -29.03 -25.26
CA SER A 386 15.37 -30.39 -24.79
C SER A 386 14.16 -30.42 -23.84
N GLY A 387 13.74 -31.61 -23.41
CA GLY A 387 12.74 -31.77 -22.34
C GLY A 387 13.35 -31.40 -20.97
N SER A 388 12.59 -30.71 -20.13
CA SER A 388 13.00 -30.34 -18.76
C SER A 388 12.91 -31.52 -17.79
N SER A 389 13.78 -31.56 -16.78
CA SER A 389 13.75 -32.54 -15.68
C SER A 389 12.55 -32.36 -14.75
N ALA A 390 12.08 -31.12 -14.57
CA ALA A 390 10.87 -30.75 -13.85
C ALA A 390 10.40 -29.38 -14.35
N TRP A 391 9.10 -29.11 -14.27
CA TRP A 391 8.52 -27.85 -14.74
C TRP A 391 7.17 -27.56 -14.08
N ALA A 392 6.74 -26.30 -14.15
CA ALA A 392 5.38 -25.89 -13.83
C ALA A 392 4.98 -24.63 -14.62
N TYR A 393 3.67 -24.42 -14.80
CA TYR A 393 3.16 -23.22 -15.45
C TYR A 393 3.39 -21.96 -14.61
N ALA A 394 3.68 -20.88 -15.30
CA ALA A 394 4.00 -19.56 -14.76
C ALA A 394 3.22 -18.50 -15.53
N SER A 395 1.89 -18.60 -15.48
CA SER A 395 0.99 -17.95 -16.43
C SER A 395 0.72 -16.46 -16.17
N LYS A 396 1.17 -15.93 -15.03
CA LYS A 396 0.91 -14.55 -14.60
C LYS A 396 2.07 -13.64 -15.00
N SER A 397 1.86 -12.33 -14.90
CA SER A 397 2.93 -11.34 -15.08
C SER A 397 3.97 -11.39 -13.95
N SER A 398 3.62 -11.92 -12.79
CA SER A 398 4.55 -12.24 -11.70
C SER A 398 3.95 -13.24 -10.72
N GLY A 399 4.79 -13.88 -9.92
CA GLY A 399 4.37 -14.74 -8.82
C GLY A 399 5.47 -15.66 -8.32
N SER A 400 5.10 -16.60 -7.46
CA SER A 400 5.96 -17.67 -6.98
C SER A 400 5.40 -19.00 -7.45
N VAL A 401 6.25 -19.82 -8.07
CA VAL A 401 5.89 -21.15 -8.58
C VAL A 401 6.74 -22.18 -7.87
N LEU A 402 6.07 -23.08 -7.18
CA LEU A 402 6.70 -24.25 -6.60
C LEU A 402 6.83 -25.34 -7.67
N ILE A 403 8.06 -25.79 -7.93
CA ILE A 403 8.37 -26.93 -8.79
C ILE A 403 8.86 -28.09 -7.92
N THR A 404 8.06 -29.15 -7.86
CA THR A 404 8.46 -30.37 -7.16
C THR A 404 9.56 -31.10 -7.96
N PRO A 405 10.70 -31.47 -7.35
CA PRO A 405 11.70 -32.29 -8.02
C PRO A 405 11.08 -33.58 -8.57
N SER A 406 11.38 -33.97 -9.81
CA SER A 406 10.90 -35.25 -10.34
C SER A 406 11.68 -36.42 -9.73
N SER A 407 11.08 -37.61 -9.70
CA SER A 407 11.73 -38.84 -9.19
C SER A 407 13.00 -39.22 -9.95
N SER A 408 13.20 -38.69 -11.15
CA SER A 408 14.41 -38.85 -11.96
C SER A 408 15.54 -37.87 -11.63
N MET A 409 15.29 -36.83 -10.83
CA MET A 409 16.32 -35.86 -10.44
C MET A 409 17.20 -36.44 -9.34
N THR A 410 18.52 -36.45 -9.57
CA THR A 410 19.53 -36.83 -8.57
C THR A 410 20.22 -35.60 -8.00
N ALA A 411 20.89 -35.75 -6.86
CA ALA A 411 21.76 -34.71 -6.31
C ALA A 411 22.74 -34.20 -7.39
N GLY A 412 22.93 -32.88 -7.47
CA GLY A 412 23.79 -32.25 -8.49
C GLY A 412 23.42 -30.81 -8.80
N SER A 413 24.10 -30.22 -9.78
CA SER A 413 23.87 -28.84 -10.23
C SER A 413 22.86 -28.77 -11.38
N TYR A 414 21.94 -27.81 -11.29
CA TYR A 414 20.86 -27.57 -12.24
C TYR A 414 20.80 -26.09 -12.62
N LYS A 415 20.03 -25.78 -13.66
CA LYS A 415 19.70 -24.42 -14.14
C LYS A 415 18.21 -24.36 -14.46
N ALA A 416 17.63 -23.16 -14.48
CA ALA A 416 16.21 -22.99 -14.79
C ALA A 416 15.97 -21.82 -15.74
N TYR A 417 14.88 -21.93 -16.52
CA TYR A 417 14.43 -20.89 -17.44
C TYR A 417 12.94 -20.65 -17.26
N LEU A 418 12.53 -19.39 -17.29
CA LEU A 418 11.15 -18.99 -17.54
C LEU A 418 11.00 -18.87 -19.05
N LEU A 419 10.01 -19.53 -19.62
CA LEU A 419 9.84 -19.71 -21.06
C LEU A 419 8.42 -19.34 -21.47
N ALA A 420 8.30 -18.72 -22.64
CA ALA A 420 7.03 -18.60 -23.33
C ALA A 420 6.58 -19.95 -23.91
N GLY A 421 5.32 -20.05 -24.36
CA GLY A 421 4.78 -21.26 -25.00
C GLY A 421 5.58 -21.70 -26.24
N ASP A 422 6.22 -20.76 -26.93
CA ASP A 422 7.12 -21.00 -28.07
C ASP A 422 8.58 -21.26 -27.69
N ARG A 423 8.88 -21.37 -26.38
CA ARG A 423 10.21 -21.54 -25.77
C ARG A 423 11.14 -20.33 -25.86
N THR A 424 10.63 -19.14 -26.17
CA THR A 424 11.38 -17.90 -25.99
C THR A 424 11.77 -17.73 -24.52
N ILE A 425 13.03 -17.40 -24.23
CA ILE A 425 13.52 -17.22 -22.86
C ILE A 425 13.03 -15.87 -22.31
N LEU A 426 12.26 -15.94 -21.22
CA LEU A 426 11.71 -14.81 -20.49
C LEU A 426 12.41 -14.59 -19.13
N GLY A 427 13.29 -15.48 -18.68
CA GLY A 427 14.02 -15.35 -17.41
C GLY A 427 14.95 -16.54 -17.19
N THR A 428 16.01 -16.39 -16.38
CA THR A 428 17.04 -17.44 -16.21
C THR A 428 17.61 -17.49 -14.79
N VAL A 429 17.79 -18.71 -14.26
CA VAL A 429 18.69 -19.02 -13.14
C VAL A 429 19.84 -19.86 -13.69
N SER A 430 21.05 -19.30 -13.67
CA SER A 430 22.22 -19.85 -14.36
C SER A 430 22.77 -21.13 -13.73
N SER A 431 22.67 -21.27 -12.41
CA SER A 431 23.03 -22.51 -11.69
C SER A 431 22.45 -22.51 -10.28
N PHE A 432 22.07 -23.69 -9.77
CA PHE A 432 21.77 -23.97 -8.37
C PHE A 432 22.04 -25.44 -8.04
N THR A 433 22.24 -25.76 -6.75
CA THR A 433 22.55 -27.13 -6.30
C THR A 433 21.32 -27.79 -5.70
N TYR A 434 21.03 -29.00 -6.15
CA TYR A 434 20.05 -29.88 -5.54
C TYR A 434 20.77 -30.96 -4.72
N ALA A 435 20.45 -31.07 -3.44
CA ALA A 435 21.15 -32.00 -2.53
C ALA A 435 20.71 -33.47 -2.67
N GLY A 436 19.60 -33.75 -3.36
CA GLY A 436 19.03 -35.09 -3.54
C GLY A 436 18.46 -35.69 -2.24
N GLY A 437 17.32 -36.37 -2.36
CA GLY A 437 16.63 -37.02 -1.23
C GLY A 437 15.37 -36.27 -0.81
N SER A 438 14.21 -36.88 -1.06
CA SER A 438 12.94 -36.47 -0.45
C SER A 438 12.93 -36.99 0.98
N SER A 439 12.98 -36.11 1.98
CA SER A 439 12.76 -36.42 3.40
C SER A 439 11.29 -36.27 3.83
N ALA A 440 10.35 -36.32 2.88
CA ALA A 440 8.93 -36.30 3.20
C ALA A 440 8.57 -37.58 3.98
N ALA A 441 8.08 -37.42 5.20
CA ALA A 441 7.52 -38.50 5.99
C ALA A 441 6.26 -39.09 5.35
N PHE A 442 5.51 -38.28 4.59
CA PHE A 442 4.42 -38.67 3.71
C PHE A 442 3.99 -37.49 2.84
N THR A 443 3.34 -37.78 1.73
CA THR A 443 2.73 -36.78 0.84
C THR A 443 1.21 -36.93 0.88
N VAL A 444 0.48 -35.82 0.97
CA VAL A 444 -0.98 -35.80 0.85
C VAL A 444 -1.41 -34.98 -0.36
N LYS A 445 -2.44 -35.44 -1.06
CA LYS A 445 -3.10 -34.69 -2.12
C LYS A 445 -4.53 -34.37 -1.69
N PRO A 446 -4.87 -33.10 -1.45
CA PRO A 446 -6.22 -32.73 -1.01
C PRO A 446 -7.20 -32.74 -2.18
N HIS A 447 -8.39 -33.31 -2.01
CA HIS A 447 -9.46 -33.35 -3.00
C HIS A 447 -10.69 -32.59 -2.54
N TYR A 448 -11.39 -31.96 -3.49
CA TYR A 448 -12.66 -31.28 -3.23
C TYR A 448 -13.78 -32.27 -2.91
N SER A 449 -13.73 -33.48 -3.47
CA SER A 449 -14.69 -34.54 -3.17
C SER A 449 -14.35 -35.24 -1.86
N THR A 450 -15.29 -36.00 -1.30
CA THR A 450 -15.10 -36.79 -0.07
C THR A 450 -14.46 -38.17 -0.29
N GLY A 451 -14.23 -38.56 -1.55
CA GLY A 451 -13.74 -39.88 -1.95
C GLY A 451 -12.46 -39.88 -2.79
N CYS A 452 -11.64 -38.84 -2.69
CA CYS A 452 -10.39 -38.63 -3.45
C CYS A 452 -10.50 -38.75 -4.98
N ALA A 453 -11.71 -38.60 -5.51
CA ALA A 453 -11.98 -38.59 -6.94
C ALA A 453 -12.11 -37.17 -7.47
N GLY A 454 -11.88 -36.97 -8.77
CA GLY A 454 -12.06 -35.68 -9.43
C GLY A 454 -11.01 -34.64 -9.06
N SER A 455 -11.38 -33.36 -9.16
CA SER A 455 -10.47 -32.23 -8.96
C SER A 455 -9.77 -32.28 -7.61
N ALA A 456 -8.48 -31.96 -7.63
CA ALA A 456 -7.64 -31.95 -6.46
C ALA A 456 -6.76 -30.69 -6.43
N ASN A 457 -6.37 -30.30 -5.23
CA ASN A 457 -5.31 -29.34 -5.01
C ASN A 457 -3.93 -29.98 -5.23
N ASN A 458 -2.89 -29.15 -5.23
CA ASN A 458 -1.52 -29.61 -5.32
C ASN A 458 -1.18 -30.55 -4.15
N ALA A 459 -0.32 -31.53 -4.44
CA ALA A 459 0.21 -32.42 -3.41
C ALA A 459 1.11 -31.63 -2.44
N VAL A 460 1.10 -32.05 -1.18
CA VAL A 460 1.81 -31.41 -0.08
C VAL A 460 2.65 -32.45 0.64
N ASP A 461 3.95 -32.17 0.78
CA ASP A 461 4.91 -33.04 1.46
C ASP A 461 5.04 -32.65 2.94
N VAL A 462 4.77 -33.60 3.84
CA VAL A 462 4.98 -33.43 5.29
C VAL A 462 6.34 -34.00 5.65
N GLN A 463 7.23 -33.20 6.24
CA GLN A 463 8.60 -33.61 6.57
C GLN A 463 8.67 -34.51 7.81
N SER A 464 9.75 -35.29 7.93
CA SER A 464 10.02 -36.11 9.13
C SER A 464 10.43 -35.25 10.33
N GLY A 465 9.75 -35.42 11.47
CA GLY A 465 10.08 -34.74 12.74
C GLY A 465 9.30 -33.47 13.05
N GLY A 466 8.46 -32.99 12.12
CA GLY A 466 7.56 -31.85 12.32
C GLY A 466 6.19 -32.11 11.72
N GLY A 467 5.12 -31.70 12.41
CA GLY A 467 3.80 -31.62 11.79
C GLY A 467 3.67 -30.34 10.96
N MET A 468 2.69 -30.29 10.08
CA MET A 468 2.40 -29.08 9.31
C MET A 468 0.91 -28.74 9.37
N CYS A 469 0.61 -27.44 9.31
CA CYS A 469 -0.75 -26.98 9.15
C CYS A 469 -1.11 -26.90 7.65
N LEU A 470 -2.26 -27.45 7.28
CA LEU A 470 -2.84 -27.39 5.95
C LEU A 470 -4.16 -26.63 6.02
N ASN A 471 -4.21 -25.44 5.43
CA ASN A 471 -5.46 -24.69 5.28
C ASN A 471 -6.32 -25.33 4.19
N THR A 472 -7.55 -25.71 4.55
CA THR A 472 -8.48 -26.33 3.61
C THR A 472 -9.26 -25.31 2.81
N ASN A 473 -9.32 -24.06 3.30
CA ASN A 473 -10.12 -22.98 2.70
C ASN A 473 -11.55 -23.44 2.37
N CYS A 474 -12.12 -24.33 3.19
CA CYS A 474 -13.46 -24.88 3.00
C CYS A 474 -13.67 -25.64 1.67
N GLY A 475 -12.59 -26.08 1.03
CA GLY A 475 -12.60 -26.72 -0.29
C GLY A 475 -11.99 -28.11 -0.30
N VAL A 476 -11.78 -28.74 0.87
CA VAL A 476 -11.18 -30.08 0.94
C VAL A 476 -12.13 -31.02 1.66
N GLY A 477 -12.62 -32.04 0.94
CA GLY A 477 -13.47 -33.10 1.47
C GLY A 477 -12.72 -34.39 1.77
N SER A 478 -11.55 -34.60 1.17
CA SER A 478 -10.72 -35.80 1.40
C SER A 478 -9.23 -35.57 1.13
N LEU A 479 -8.39 -36.45 1.68
CA LEU A 479 -6.94 -36.49 1.44
C LEU A 479 -6.56 -37.84 0.84
N ASP A 480 -5.93 -37.83 -0.32
CA ASP A 480 -5.25 -38.99 -0.89
C ASP A 480 -3.82 -39.04 -0.33
N ILE A 481 -3.50 -40.06 0.43
CA ILE A 481 -2.23 -40.17 1.14
C ILE A 481 -1.34 -41.14 0.38
N ALA A 482 -0.21 -40.65 -0.12
CA ALA A 482 0.72 -41.47 -0.89
C ALA A 482 1.23 -42.68 -0.07
N ALA A 483 1.47 -43.80 -0.75
CA ALA A 483 2.06 -44.99 -0.12
C ALA A 483 3.52 -44.75 0.32
N ALA A 484 4.24 -43.91 -0.42
CA ALA A 484 5.62 -43.51 -0.12
C ALA A 484 5.70 -42.61 1.12
N GLY A 485 6.72 -42.82 1.95
CA GLY A 485 6.96 -42.06 3.17
C GLY A 485 7.57 -42.88 4.31
N SER A 486 7.91 -42.24 5.42
CA SER A 486 8.62 -42.80 6.57
C SER A 486 7.91 -42.65 7.93
N CYS A 487 6.65 -42.18 8.00
CA CYS A 487 5.88 -42.21 9.26
C CYS A 487 6.00 -43.56 10.00
N PRO A 488 6.30 -43.53 11.32
CA PRO A 488 6.25 -44.71 12.18
C PRO A 488 4.90 -45.42 12.07
N SER A 489 4.92 -46.74 11.95
CA SER A 489 3.73 -47.60 11.78
C SER A 489 2.85 -47.29 10.54
N GLY A 490 3.29 -46.41 9.64
CA GLY A 490 2.55 -46.01 8.44
C GLY A 490 1.34 -45.12 8.69
N GLN A 491 1.17 -44.59 9.91
CA GLN A 491 -0.02 -43.82 10.30
C GLN A 491 0.19 -42.31 10.18
N VAL A 492 -0.81 -41.65 9.60
CA VAL A 492 -0.95 -40.21 9.47
C VAL A 492 -2.07 -39.75 10.40
N ARG A 493 -1.74 -38.79 11.27
CA ARG A 493 -2.68 -38.12 12.15
C ARG A 493 -3.15 -36.82 11.53
N LEU A 494 -4.45 -36.58 11.61
CA LEU A 494 -5.14 -35.37 11.16
C LEU A 494 -5.78 -34.71 12.38
N SER A 495 -5.35 -33.50 12.74
CA SER A 495 -5.99 -32.71 13.81
C SER A 495 -6.90 -31.65 13.21
N TYR A 496 -8.16 -31.56 13.62
CA TYR A 496 -9.13 -30.63 13.06
C TYR A 496 -9.18 -29.33 13.85
N TRP A 497 -9.02 -28.19 13.18
CA TRP A 497 -8.97 -26.87 13.81
C TRP A 497 -9.98 -25.90 13.21
N GLN A 498 -10.64 -25.13 14.08
CA GLN A 498 -11.68 -24.19 13.72
C GLN A 498 -11.23 -23.16 12.67
N GLY A 499 -10.10 -22.50 12.89
CA GLY A 499 -9.59 -21.44 12.02
C GLY A 499 -8.51 -21.90 11.05
N GLN A 500 -8.16 -21.02 10.11
CA GLN A 500 -6.94 -21.14 9.33
C GLN A 500 -5.71 -21.14 10.24
N ASP A 501 -4.59 -21.64 9.72
CA ASP A 501 -3.28 -21.72 10.38
C ASP A 501 -3.31 -22.50 11.70
N CYS A 502 -4.30 -23.38 11.84
CA CYS A 502 -4.48 -24.27 12.99
C CYS A 502 -4.72 -23.48 14.28
N ALA A 503 -5.46 -22.37 14.16
CA ALA A 503 -5.88 -21.53 15.26
C ALA A 503 -7.33 -21.84 15.70
N GLY A 504 -7.69 -21.34 16.89
CA GLY A 504 -9.05 -21.45 17.45
C GLY A 504 -9.32 -22.77 18.16
N ASP A 505 -10.61 -23.13 18.24
CA ASP A 505 -11.05 -24.36 18.90
C ASP A 505 -10.54 -25.60 18.15
N TRP A 506 -10.14 -26.60 18.93
CA TRP A 506 -9.66 -27.88 18.43
C TRP A 506 -10.75 -28.95 18.57
N TYR A 507 -11.08 -29.62 17.46
CA TYR A 507 -12.22 -30.56 17.38
C TYR A 507 -11.84 -32.04 17.45
N GLY A 508 -10.58 -32.36 17.73
CA GLY A 508 -10.13 -33.75 17.88
C GLY A 508 -9.20 -34.24 16.77
N TYR A 509 -8.93 -35.54 16.80
CA TYR A 509 -8.05 -36.23 15.85
C TYR A 509 -8.80 -37.21 14.95
N GLY A 510 -8.30 -37.38 13.73
CA GLY A 510 -8.57 -38.50 12.84
C GLY A 510 -7.26 -39.18 12.41
N TYR A 511 -7.37 -40.40 11.90
CA TYR A 511 -6.22 -41.18 11.47
C TYR A 511 -6.46 -41.86 10.13
N ALA A 512 -5.38 -42.05 9.38
CA ALA A 512 -5.36 -42.77 8.13
C ALA A 512 -4.00 -43.47 7.94
N SER A 513 -4.00 -44.51 7.11
CA SER A 513 -2.75 -45.18 6.70
C SER A 513 -2.23 -44.57 5.42
N ARG A 514 -0.91 -44.58 5.24
CA ARG A 514 -0.31 -44.29 3.92
C ARG A 514 -0.86 -45.23 2.86
N GLY A 515 -1.00 -44.72 1.63
CA GLY A 515 -1.58 -45.45 0.50
C GLY A 515 -3.10 -45.56 0.55
N THR A 516 -3.78 -44.71 1.34
CA THR A 516 -5.25 -44.72 1.44
C THR A 516 -5.84 -43.35 1.13
N CYS A 517 -7.03 -43.37 0.56
CA CYS A 517 -7.90 -42.19 0.52
C CYS A 517 -8.63 -42.04 1.85
N ARG A 518 -8.62 -40.82 2.39
CA ARG A 518 -9.30 -40.49 3.64
C ARG A 518 -10.32 -39.37 3.44
N GLY A 519 -11.60 -39.68 3.58
CA GLY A 519 -12.65 -38.68 3.78
C GLY A 519 -12.44 -37.92 5.09
N LEU A 520 -12.63 -36.60 5.05
CA LEU A 520 -12.47 -35.72 6.20
C LEU A 520 -13.76 -35.67 7.04
N TRP A 521 -13.62 -35.42 8.35
CA TRP A 521 -14.75 -35.25 9.26
C TRP A 521 -15.71 -34.16 8.73
N SER A 522 -17.02 -34.32 8.92
CA SER A 522 -18.05 -33.37 8.45
C SER A 522 -17.99 -33.04 6.94
N ASP A 523 -17.41 -33.93 6.12
CA ASP A 523 -17.13 -33.70 4.70
C ASP A 523 -16.26 -32.45 4.43
N GLY A 524 -15.50 -31.99 5.43
CA GLY A 524 -14.67 -30.78 5.35
C GLY A 524 -15.37 -29.46 5.73
N TRP A 525 -16.61 -29.50 6.22
CA TRP A 525 -17.41 -28.28 6.45
C TRP A 525 -17.29 -27.66 7.84
N ASN A 526 -16.83 -28.40 8.86
CA ASN A 526 -16.84 -27.94 10.25
C ASN A 526 -15.49 -27.41 10.74
N PHE A 527 -14.49 -27.23 9.87
CA PHE A 527 -13.15 -26.76 10.23
C PHE A 527 -12.47 -26.09 9.03
N GLN A 528 -11.45 -25.26 9.26
CA GLN A 528 -10.75 -24.52 8.19
C GLN A 528 -9.30 -24.95 7.97
N SER A 529 -8.72 -25.72 8.89
CA SER A 529 -7.39 -26.28 8.70
C SER A 529 -7.19 -27.63 9.39
N LEU A 530 -6.14 -28.32 8.96
CA LEU A 530 -5.71 -29.60 9.48
C LEU A 530 -4.25 -29.52 9.94
N TRP A 531 -3.94 -29.98 11.14
CA TRP A 531 -2.56 -30.30 11.49
C TRP A 531 -2.25 -31.74 11.13
N LEU A 532 -1.34 -31.92 10.17
CA LEU A 532 -0.92 -33.22 9.65
C LEU A 532 0.43 -33.61 10.26
N SER A 533 0.52 -34.81 10.83
CA SER A 533 1.75 -35.32 11.43
C SER A 533 1.78 -36.84 11.46
N CYS A 534 2.95 -37.44 11.60
CA CYS A 534 3.06 -38.86 11.95
C CYS A 534 2.85 -39.06 13.45
N ALA A 535 1.89 -39.88 13.86
CA ALA A 535 1.67 -40.25 15.26
C ALA A 535 0.81 -41.52 15.36
N ASP A 536 1.03 -42.32 16.39
CA ASP A 536 0.16 -43.45 16.75
C ASP A 536 -1.05 -42.95 17.57
N PRO A 537 -2.30 -43.43 17.32
CA PRO A 537 -3.46 -43.10 18.12
C PRO A 537 -3.29 -43.27 19.63
N LYS A 538 -2.48 -44.25 20.06
CA LYS A 538 -2.22 -44.48 21.49
C LYS A 538 -1.38 -43.37 22.11
N ASP A 539 -0.67 -42.60 21.30
CA ASP A 539 0.25 -41.58 21.76
C ASP A 539 -0.36 -40.19 21.90
N ASP A 540 -1.60 -40.00 21.43
CA ASP A 540 -2.26 -38.71 21.51
C ASP A 540 -2.80 -38.37 22.90
N CYS A 541 -3.04 -37.07 23.12
CA CYS A 541 -3.46 -36.55 24.40
C CYS A 541 -4.89 -36.97 24.79
N VAL A 542 -5.75 -37.37 23.84
CA VAL A 542 -7.11 -37.85 24.13
C VAL A 542 -7.04 -39.25 24.71
N ALA A 543 -6.29 -40.14 24.04
CA ALA A 543 -6.06 -41.50 24.51
C ALA A 543 -5.34 -41.53 25.87
N LYS A 544 -4.49 -40.53 26.14
CA LYS A 544 -3.80 -40.34 27.43
C LYS A 544 -4.63 -39.58 28.47
N GLY A 545 -5.83 -39.09 28.13
CA GLY A 545 -6.70 -38.35 29.04
C GLY A 545 -6.18 -36.98 29.48
N THR A 546 -5.25 -36.40 28.71
CA THR A 546 -4.60 -35.12 29.02
C THR A 546 -5.16 -33.93 28.23
N CYS A 547 -6.10 -34.15 27.31
CA CYS A 547 -6.82 -33.09 26.59
C CYS A 547 -8.25 -33.53 26.24
N ALA A 548 -9.15 -32.57 26.00
CA ALA A 548 -10.53 -32.80 25.58
C ALA A 548 -10.87 -31.92 24.37
N ALA A 549 -11.54 -32.49 23.35
CA ALA A 549 -11.95 -31.76 22.16
C ALA A 549 -13.13 -30.83 22.46
N ALA A 550 -13.19 -29.70 21.76
CA ALA A 550 -14.34 -28.81 21.78
C ALA A 550 -15.57 -29.52 21.17
N PRO A 551 -16.80 -29.15 21.59
CA PRO A 551 -18.02 -29.70 21.01
C PRO A 551 -18.13 -29.39 19.51
N GLU A 552 -18.77 -30.28 18.77
CA GLU A 552 -19.01 -30.09 17.33
C GLU A 552 -19.88 -28.85 17.08
N PRO A 553 -19.50 -27.95 16.15
CA PRO A 553 -20.27 -26.76 15.85
C PRO A 553 -21.62 -27.12 15.23
N SER A 554 -22.69 -26.48 15.71
CA SER A 554 -24.07 -26.71 15.25
C SER A 554 -24.34 -26.19 13.81
N VAL A 555 -23.52 -25.25 13.34
CA VAL A 555 -23.47 -24.76 11.96
C VAL A 555 -22.04 -24.91 11.49
N GLY A 556 -21.82 -25.56 10.35
CA GLY A 556 -20.47 -25.80 9.86
C GLY A 556 -19.69 -24.51 9.65
N VAL A 557 -18.46 -24.47 10.18
CA VAL A 557 -17.56 -23.30 10.16
C VAL A 557 -17.38 -22.74 8.75
N CYS A 558 -17.43 -23.60 7.74
CA CYS A 558 -17.30 -23.27 6.32
C CYS A 558 -18.61 -22.89 5.62
N ARG A 559 -19.75 -23.01 6.30
CA ARG A 559 -21.08 -22.59 5.81
C ARG A 559 -21.56 -21.28 6.45
N ALA A 560 -20.74 -20.69 7.32
CA ALA A 560 -21.01 -19.41 7.96
C ALA A 560 -20.65 -18.23 7.05
N SER A 561 -21.59 -17.29 6.86
CA SER A 561 -21.33 -15.95 6.34
C SER A 561 -20.36 -15.18 7.23
N PHE A 562 -20.56 -15.26 8.55
CA PHE A 562 -19.72 -14.68 9.60
C PHE A 562 -20.16 -15.23 10.94
N ALA A 563 -19.25 -15.23 11.91
CA ALA A 563 -19.57 -15.40 13.32
C ALA A 563 -19.38 -14.07 14.05
N LEU A 564 -20.15 -13.86 15.11
CA LEU A 564 -20.04 -12.68 15.95
C LEU A 564 -20.40 -12.99 17.39
N LYS A 565 -19.80 -12.24 18.30
CA LYS A 565 -20.12 -12.25 19.72
C LYS A 565 -20.73 -10.92 20.11
N THR A 566 -21.87 -10.95 20.77
CA THR A 566 -22.42 -9.75 21.41
C THR A 566 -21.90 -9.66 22.83
N ARG A 567 -21.51 -8.47 23.29
CA ARG A 567 -20.92 -8.29 24.62
C ARG A 567 -21.64 -7.22 25.42
N TYR A 568 -21.57 -7.37 26.75
CA TYR A 568 -22.25 -6.46 27.68
C TYR A 568 -21.72 -5.04 27.60
N ASN A 569 -20.40 -4.86 27.49
CA ASN A 569 -19.80 -3.54 27.45
C ASN A 569 -19.80 -2.98 26.03
N SER A 570 -19.65 -1.66 25.89
CA SER A 570 -19.62 -0.96 24.59
C SER A 570 -18.28 -1.07 23.84
N ASN A 571 -17.22 -1.58 24.46
CA ASN A 571 -15.86 -1.65 23.92
C ASN A 571 -15.39 -3.08 23.59
N CYS A 572 -16.33 -4.02 23.44
CA CYS A 572 -16.07 -5.46 23.32
C CYS A 572 -15.24 -6.08 24.44
N GLY A 573 -15.13 -5.41 25.59
CA GLY A 573 -14.75 -6.03 26.85
C GLY A 573 -15.95 -6.72 27.53
N GLY A 574 -15.69 -7.39 28.65
CA GLY A 574 -16.73 -8.03 29.45
C GLY A 574 -17.21 -9.37 28.90
N ALA A 575 -18.19 -9.98 29.57
CA ALA A 575 -18.70 -11.30 29.21
C ALA A 575 -19.38 -11.32 27.82
N VAL A 576 -19.37 -12.48 27.18
CA VAL A 576 -20.15 -12.74 25.97
C VAL A 576 -21.60 -12.96 26.39
N HIS A 577 -22.52 -12.24 25.77
CA HIS A 577 -23.96 -12.39 25.98
C HIS A 577 -24.56 -13.39 24.99
N ASN A 578 -24.27 -13.22 23.69
CA ASN A 578 -24.62 -14.18 22.64
C ASN A 578 -23.37 -14.50 21.81
N ASP A 579 -23.27 -15.75 21.36
CA ASP A 579 -22.30 -16.21 20.36
C ASP A 579 -23.08 -16.76 19.17
N VAL A 580 -23.04 -16.04 18.04
CA VAL A 580 -23.96 -16.25 16.92
C VAL A 580 -23.18 -16.50 15.66
N THR A 581 -23.51 -17.60 14.99
CA THR A 581 -23.01 -17.91 13.66
C THR A 581 -24.14 -17.68 12.65
N VAL A 582 -23.89 -16.86 11.63
CA VAL A 582 -24.87 -16.53 10.59
C VAL A 582 -24.56 -17.35 9.34
N ALA A 583 -25.53 -18.08 8.82
CA ALA A 583 -25.37 -18.92 7.62
C ALA A 583 -25.21 -18.11 6.33
N GLN A 584 -24.58 -18.70 5.30
CA GLN A 584 -24.49 -18.11 3.95
C GLN A 584 -25.85 -17.77 3.34
N GLY A 585 -25.99 -16.54 2.82
CA GLY A 585 -27.19 -16.06 2.13
C GLY A 585 -28.37 -15.69 3.02
N GLY A 586 -28.24 -15.83 4.35
CA GLY A 586 -29.28 -15.53 5.33
C GLY A 586 -28.92 -14.38 6.28
N GLY A 587 -29.92 -13.94 7.04
CA GLY A 587 -29.78 -13.04 8.17
C GLY A 587 -30.32 -13.66 9.45
N THR A 588 -29.72 -13.33 10.58
CA THR A 588 -30.11 -13.87 11.89
C THR A 588 -30.62 -12.75 12.79
N CYS A 589 -31.71 -13.02 13.51
CA CYS A 589 -32.16 -12.15 14.59
C CYS A 589 -31.47 -12.51 15.90
N ILE A 590 -31.05 -11.50 16.66
CA ILE A 590 -30.40 -11.62 17.95
C ILE A 590 -31.17 -10.76 18.94
N ASP A 591 -31.79 -11.40 19.92
CA ASP A 591 -32.40 -10.70 21.05
C ASP A 591 -31.29 -10.25 22.01
N THR A 592 -31.34 -8.99 22.41
CA THR A 592 -30.27 -8.37 23.20
C THR A 592 -30.53 -8.39 24.68
N ASP A 593 -31.76 -8.73 25.10
CA ASP A 593 -32.25 -8.66 26.48
C ASP A 593 -31.87 -7.35 27.21
N CYS A 594 -31.75 -6.26 26.46
CA CYS A 594 -31.29 -4.95 26.96
C CYS A 594 -29.90 -4.98 27.63
N ALA A 595 -29.06 -5.94 27.23
CA ALA A 595 -27.82 -6.28 27.88
C ALA A 595 -26.60 -6.16 26.96
N VAL A 596 -26.75 -5.73 25.71
CA VAL A 596 -25.66 -5.72 24.72
C VAL A 596 -25.23 -4.29 24.37
N GLY A 597 -23.96 -3.96 24.63
CA GLY A 597 -23.35 -2.68 24.25
C GLY A 597 -22.48 -2.74 22.99
N SER A 598 -21.98 -3.92 22.61
CA SER A 598 -21.07 -4.05 21.46
C SER A 598 -21.15 -5.40 20.74
N LEU A 599 -20.54 -5.41 19.56
CA LEU A 599 -20.46 -6.52 18.63
C LEU A 599 -18.99 -6.76 18.24
N GLU A 600 -18.48 -7.94 18.56
CA GLU A 600 -17.18 -8.42 18.13
C GLU A 600 -17.39 -9.35 16.93
N VAL A 601 -16.95 -8.90 15.75
CA VAL A 601 -17.13 -9.65 14.49
C VAL A 601 -15.89 -10.51 14.26
N ALA A 602 -16.08 -11.81 14.13
CA ALA A 602 -14.99 -12.74 13.88
C ALA A 602 -14.28 -12.43 12.54
N GLY A 603 -13.00 -12.77 12.44
CA GLY A 603 -12.24 -12.69 11.20
C GLY A 603 -12.68 -13.69 10.13
N THR A 604 -13.39 -14.74 10.54
CA THR A 604 -13.82 -15.85 9.70
C THR A 604 -15.22 -15.61 9.12
N GLY A 605 -15.42 -15.99 7.85
CA GLY A 605 -16.71 -15.94 7.16
C GLY A 605 -16.70 -15.22 5.80
N SER A 606 -17.59 -15.66 4.91
CA SER A 606 -17.76 -15.12 3.56
C SER A 606 -18.94 -14.12 3.48
N CYS A 607 -18.74 -12.88 3.91
CA CYS A 607 -19.56 -11.77 3.38
C CYS A 607 -18.95 -11.26 2.08
N PRO A 608 -19.71 -11.25 0.96
CA PRO A 608 -19.33 -10.49 -0.23
C PRO A 608 -18.97 -9.06 0.18
N ASP A 609 -17.81 -8.58 -0.26
CA ASP A 609 -17.31 -7.21 -0.04
C ASP A 609 -17.00 -6.80 1.41
N GLY A 610 -17.02 -7.74 2.37
CA GLY A 610 -16.47 -7.53 3.72
C GLY A 610 -17.31 -6.71 4.71
N GLN A 611 -18.54 -6.30 4.36
CA GLN A 611 -19.40 -5.45 5.21
C GLN A 611 -20.54 -6.24 5.89
N LEU A 612 -20.60 -6.15 7.22
CA LEU A 612 -21.69 -6.63 8.08
C LEU A 612 -22.73 -5.52 8.23
N ARG A 613 -23.98 -5.76 7.84
CA ARG A 613 -25.11 -4.86 8.07
C ARG A 613 -25.92 -5.30 9.29
N ILE A 614 -26.17 -4.37 10.19
CA ILE A 614 -26.94 -4.52 11.42
C ILE A 614 -28.20 -3.68 11.30
N SER A 615 -29.35 -4.25 11.60
CA SER A 615 -30.65 -3.57 11.64
C SER A 615 -31.18 -3.56 13.07
N TYR A 616 -31.61 -2.41 13.57
CA TYR A 616 -32.06 -2.23 14.95
C TYR A 616 -33.60 -2.25 15.05
N TRP A 617 -34.15 -3.00 16.02
CA TRP A 617 -35.59 -3.23 16.14
C TRP A 617 -36.13 -3.00 17.56
N GLU A 618 -37.38 -2.52 17.64
CA GLU A 618 -38.08 -2.15 18.87
C GLU A 618 -38.32 -3.33 19.83
N LYS A 619 -38.67 -4.49 19.30
CA LYS A 619 -39.07 -5.67 20.08
C LYS A 619 -38.13 -6.85 19.84
N GLY A 620 -38.19 -7.84 20.72
CA GLY A 620 -37.56 -9.14 20.47
C GLY A 620 -38.07 -9.80 19.19
N GLY A 621 -37.29 -10.71 18.64
CA GLY A 621 -37.56 -11.39 17.38
C GLY A 621 -37.51 -10.49 16.16
N CYS A 622 -36.80 -9.35 16.22
CA CYS A 622 -36.62 -8.41 15.11
C CYS A 622 -37.96 -7.93 14.54
N SER A 623 -38.84 -7.53 15.45
CA SER A 623 -40.21 -7.13 15.18
C SER A 623 -40.53 -5.74 15.75
N GLY A 624 -41.70 -5.20 15.39
CA GLY A 624 -42.10 -3.85 15.79
C GLY A 624 -41.49 -2.77 14.90
N LYS A 625 -41.28 -1.58 15.46
CA LYS A 625 -40.66 -0.46 14.73
C LYS A 625 -39.19 -0.75 14.41
N TRP A 626 -38.78 -0.30 13.23
CA TRP A 626 -37.42 -0.40 12.74
C TRP A 626 -36.69 0.94 12.86
N PHE A 627 -35.50 0.93 13.47
CA PHE A 627 -34.80 2.13 13.92
C PHE A 627 -33.59 2.52 13.07
N GLY A 628 -33.30 1.75 12.02
CA GLY A 628 -32.22 2.06 11.09
C GLY A 628 -31.18 0.96 10.98
N TYR A 629 -30.13 1.25 10.21
CA TYR A 629 -29.00 0.37 9.99
C TYR A 629 -27.73 0.86 10.67
N GLY A 630 -26.79 -0.05 10.84
CA GLY A 630 -25.40 0.27 11.07
C GLY A 630 -24.47 -0.76 10.42
N TYR A 631 -23.21 -0.39 10.18
CA TYR A 631 -22.21 -1.25 9.52
C TYR A 631 -20.98 -1.61 10.36
N GLY A 632 -20.58 -2.87 10.32
CA GLY A 632 -19.35 -3.37 10.96
C GLY A 632 -18.46 -4.08 9.95
N SER A 633 -17.18 -4.25 10.29
CA SER A 633 -16.22 -5.00 9.49
C SER A 633 -15.72 -6.21 10.28
N ARG A 634 -15.20 -7.21 9.57
CA ARG A 634 -14.51 -8.35 10.20
C ARG A 634 -13.30 -7.89 10.99
N ASN A 635 -12.91 -8.66 12.01
CA ASN A 635 -11.79 -8.35 12.91
C ASN A 635 -11.91 -6.99 13.60
N GLN A 636 -13.12 -6.43 13.70
CA GLN A 636 -13.36 -5.18 14.38
C GLN A 636 -14.31 -5.40 15.55
N CYS A 637 -13.96 -4.76 16.67
CA CYS A 637 -14.91 -4.45 17.70
C CYS A 637 -15.78 -3.28 17.26
N ARG A 638 -17.08 -3.37 17.50
CA ARG A 638 -18.02 -2.31 17.21
C ARG A 638 -18.93 -2.01 18.39
N SER A 639 -18.91 -0.76 18.85
CA SER A 639 -19.95 -0.24 19.74
C SER A 639 -21.29 -0.13 18.99
N LEU A 640 -22.37 -0.56 19.64
CA LEU A 640 -23.71 -0.46 19.05
C LEU A 640 -24.27 0.95 19.17
N TRP A 641 -25.17 1.29 18.26
CA TRP A 641 -25.90 2.56 18.31
C TRP A 641 -26.57 2.75 19.67
N SER A 642 -26.60 3.99 20.15
CA SER A 642 -27.02 4.37 21.51
C SER A 642 -26.29 3.63 22.64
N GLY A 643 -25.18 2.93 22.40
CA GLY A 643 -24.56 2.07 23.42
C GLY A 643 -25.43 0.90 23.89
N GLY A 644 -26.47 0.52 23.14
CA GLY A 644 -27.30 -0.65 23.43
C GLY A 644 -28.70 -0.39 23.99
N TRP A 645 -29.01 0.82 24.47
CA TRP A 645 -30.31 1.11 25.12
C TRP A 645 -31.47 1.41 24.15
N GLY A 646 -31.21 1.60 22.86
CA GLY A 646 -32.18 2.10 21.89
C GLY A 646 -33.01 1.02 21.18
N PHE A 647 -32.79 -0.27 21.46
CA PHE A 647 -33.39 -1.39 20.72
C PHE A 647 -33.40 -2.67 21.57
N LYS A 648 -34.28 -3.62 21.25
CA LYS A 648 -34.37 -4.93 21.94
C LYS A 648 -33.83 -6.10 21.14
N SER A 649 -33.66 -5.94 19.83
CA SER A 649 -33.08 -6.96 18.99
C SER A 649 -32.36 -6.39 17.78
N LEU A 650 -31.47 -7.20 17.22
CA LEU A 650 -30.61 -6.90 16.08
C LEU A 650 -30.88 -7.92 14.98
N TYR A 651 -31.11 -7.47 13.75
CA TYR A 651 -31.07 -8.35 12.58
C TYR A 651 -29.76 -8.15 11.84
N VAL A 652 -28.91 -9.18 11.81
CA VAL A 652 -27.56 -9.13 11.23
C VAL A 652 -27.51 -9.89 9.90
N THR A 653 -26.95 -9.25 8.87
CA THR A 653 -26.88 -9.78 7.49
C THR A 653 -25.60 -9.33 6.82
N CYS A 654 -25.13 -10.03 5.78
CA CYS A 654 -24.17 -9.42 4.86
C CYS A 654 -24.87 -8.37 3.98
N GLY A 655 -24.25 -7.21 3.78
CA GLY A 655 -24.79 -6.20 2.87
C GLY A 655 -24.05 -4.87 2.96
N LYS A 656 -23.89 -4.21 1.81
CA LYS A 656 -23.26 -2.88 1.73
C LYS A 656 -24.19 -1.80 2.23
N GLN A 657 -23.60 -0.73 2.76
CA GLN A 657 -24.36 0.49 3.07
C GLN A 657 -25.04 1.06 1.83
N SER A 658 -24.36 1.11 0.69
CA SER A 658 -24.94 1.57 -0.59
C SER A 658 -26.18 0.79 -1.04
N ASP A 659 -26.36 -0.44 -0.53
CA ASP A 659 -27.45 -1.32 -0.94
C ASP A 659 -28.66 -1.28 0.00
N ASP A 660 -28.55 -0.56 1.10
CA ASP A 660 -29.63 -0.44 2.06
C ASP A 660 -30.71 0.55 1.61
N CYS A 661 -31.92 0.37 2.14
CA CYS A 661 -33.06 1.17 1.69
C CYS A 661 -32.97 2.65 2.09
N VAL A 662 -32.23 3.02 3.14
CA VAL A 662 -32.00 4.41 3.58
C VAL A 662 -31.07 5.10 2.60
N SER A 663 -29.92 4.48 2.33
CA SER A 663 -28.91 4.96 1.39
C SER A 663 -29.47 5.08 -0.03
N ARG A 664 -30.45 4.23 -0.38
CA ARG A 664 -31.20 4.30 -1.65
C ARG A 664 -32.40 5.25 -1.62
N GLY A 665 -32.70 5.89 -0.50
CA GLY A 665 -33.84 6.82 -0.35
C GLY A 665 -35.22 6.16 -0.47
N THR A 666 -35.30 4.85 -0.26
CA THR A 666 -36.53 4.03 -0.40
C THR A 666 -37.21 3.72 0.93
N CYS A 667 -36.59 4.05 2.06
CA CYS A 667 -37.16 3.93 3.40
C CYS A 667 -36.57 5.00 4.34
N THR A 668 -37.26 5.27 5.47
CA THR A 668 -36.82 6.22 6.49
C THR A 668 -36.85 5.54 7.86
N ALA A 669 -35.77 5.67 8.64
CA ALA A 669 -35.65 5.10 9.98
C ALA A 669 -36.49 5.87 11.00
N ASP A 670 -37.20 5.16 11.88
CA ASP A 670 -38.06 5.74 12.93
C ASP A 670 -37.31 5.78 14.27
N GLN A 671 -36.36 6.70 14.44
CA GLN A 671 -35.54 6.73 15.65
C GLN A 671 -36.38 7.02 16.91
N PRO A 672 -36.26 6.19 17.97
CA PRO A 672 -36.99 6.37 19.21
C PRO A 672 -36.47 7.60 19.96
N GLY A 673 -37.39 8.43 20.45
CA GLY A 673 -37.06 9.62 21.25
C GLY A 673 -36.75 9.34 22.73
N ASN A 674 -37.00 8.12 23.22
CA ASN A 674 -36.75 7.66 24.59
C ASN A 674 -36.09 6.27 24.55
N SER A 675 -35.53 5.83 25.67
CA SER A 675 -34.90 4.51 25.72
C SER A 675 -35.93 3.39 25.59
N VAL A 676 -35.56 2.36 24.83
CA VAL A 676 -36.41 1.18 24.54
C VAL A 676 -36.04 0.01 25.47
N CYS A 677 -34.77 0.04 25.90
CA CYS A 677 -34.16 -0.61 27.03
C CYS A 677 -33.76 0.49 28.04
#